data_AF-A0AAN7DAG0-F1
#
_entry.id   AF-A0AAN7DAG0-F1
#
_cell.length_a   1.000
_cell.length_b   1.000
_cell.length_c   1.000
_cell.angle_alpha   90.00
_cell.angle_beta   90.00
_cell.angle_gamma   90.00
#
_symmetry.space_group_name_H-M   'P 1'
#
loop_
_entity.id
_entity.type
_entity.pdbx_description
1 polymer ?
#
loop_
_entity_poly.entity_id
_entity_poly.type
_entity_poly.pdbx_seq_one_letter_code
_entity_poly.pdbx_strand_id
1 'polypeptide(L)'
;MEKTFASQLNPLLTEFSQKVDDCKQNDGTHVDFDLYLQESTPLQYCTDNENAFYKSAHVDFPEEIARQIEQPRSDYNLGFLKAINHVWLARGSSLFLWDFSKKNSKVFRYDTTQAIEHVDIATFTTHHELVVTTRNHIYLHTISPGQDNIQLSQGVAVDSEGVVMSNFVTAKELRRVFMKGDDGHLYELHLVWTDNTPKNGSLSCLTMNPILRYLTMFFKSPPVASVKSLVLDEAGELLYMLLSDSSIHVAQIRGTTYSLLKRYESQHLESIHLVQDTKKPCLMAVANNGDRLFLQNESLDIQLIFTRPAPPLPGSILFNNLTDQHADLAYYQQGVFATVLAKSEKKYFVLTNTSVASVKESKPVLVEDFYYEKLDDKVWSIMEGGKARHTRFNMKSTLEPMDTSDRQISALTKRGIIHYNKQHITDYFQHALQSPSPEHLNKFEERYGAIETGYIAHVLACSAKQTPYVIDFIRQCTVRQEGLLLYFARIVQDIWTVDIKNEKVPKEKFLVVQERLRALADVYQQYDIPAADDMDLVLKTMEFISLICFANDLEWEQIVARFDKNWVVSKFSDVVTTVKGANLIQDIVYKAIKTSKLANASNNYSFIGNFLNSNCSNLLGTEQVIYFKGVENLYAAQNNTDANDKKQALALAIGHFKSVVGICDAPRIKALAQKFCDLGDHHSAVDLAFTSYSQAGLTLDQLEAFVLHIIKEAN
;
A
#
# COMPACT_ATOMS: atom_id res chain seq x y z
N MET A 1 43.14 -2.02 -24.04
CA MET A 1 42.77 -1.15 -22.91
C MET A 1 42.05 -2.03 -21.91
N GLU A 2 42.64 -2.27 -20.74
CA GLU A 2 41.88 -2.86 -19.63
C GLU A 2 40.65 -1.99 -19.39
N LYS A 3 39.49 -2.63 -19.18
CA LYS A 3 38.21 -1.90 -19.14
C LYS A 3 37.87 -1.38 -17.75
N THR A 4 38.40 -2.04 -16.71
CA THR A 4 38.00 -1.80 -15.32
C THR A 4 39.21 -1.55 -14.44
N PHE A 5 39.13 -0.58 -13.54
CA PHE A 5 40.02 -0.42 -12.40
C PHE A 5 39.67 -1.42 -11.30
N ALA A 6 40.64 -1.72 -10.42
CA ALA A 6 40.36 -2.48 -9.20
C ALA A 6 39.35 -1.71 -8.34
N SER A 7 38.21 -2.33 -8.04
CA SER A 7 37.16 -1.68 -7.27
C SER A 7 37.55 -1.55 -5.80
N GLN A 8 37.53 -0.33 -5.27
CA GLN A 8 37.56 -0.09 -3.82
C GLN A 8 36.10 -0.08 -3.33
N LEU A 9 35.60 -1.26 -2.96
CA LEU A 9 34.25 -1.40 -2.41
C LEU A 9 34.35 -1.54 -0.89
N ASN A 10 33.50 -0.82 -0.16
CA ASN A 10 33.37 -1.00 1.28
C ASN A 10 32.88 -2.44 1.56
N PRO A 11 33.65 -3.25 2.31
CA PRO A 11 33.32 -4.66 2.54
C PRO A 11 31.99 -4.86 3.28
N LEU A 12 31.51 -3.85 4.01
CA LEU A 12 30.25 -3.90 4.74
C LEU A 12 29.02 -3.85 3.82
N LEU A 13 29.15 -3.37 2.57
CA LEU A 13 28.01 -3.26 1.65
C LEU A 13 27.40 -4.63 1.32
N THR A 14 28.22 -5.68 1.26
CA THR A 14 27.72 -7.04 1.06
C THR A 14 26.94 -7.54 2.29
N GLU A 15 27.36 -7.18 3.51
CA GLU A 15 26.61 -7.48 4.74
C GLU A 15 25.29 -6.70 4.79
N PHE A 16 25.30 -5.41 4.42
CA PHE A 16 24.08 -4.61 4.34
C PHE A 16 23.11 -5.16 3.30
N SER A 17 23.60 -5.64 2.16
CA SER A 17 22.76 -6.29 1.15
C SER A 17 22.02 -7.49 1.74
N GLN A 18 22.72 -8.33 2.50
CA GLN A 18 22.10 -9.48 3.17
C GLN A 18 21.06 -9.03 4.19
N LYS A 19 21.36 -8.01 5.02
CA LYS A 19 20.38 -7.45 5.96
C LYS A 19 19.14 -6.90 5.27
N VAL A 20 19.30 -6.24 4.12
CA VAL A 20 18.16 -5.74 3.32
C VAL A 20 17.32 -6.90 2.81
N ASP A 21 17.94 -7.99 2.34
CA ASP A 21 17.23 -9.18 1.90
C ASP A 21 16.50 -9.87 3.07
N ASP A 22 17.12 -9.94 4.26
CA ASP A 22 16.51 -10.46 5.47
C ASP A 22 15.31 -9.60 5.91
N CYS A 23 15.42 -8.27 5.85
CA CYS A 23 14.31 -7.34 6.10
C CYS A 23 13.15 -7.61 5.13
N LYS A 24 13.42 -7.76 3.83
CA LYS A 24 12.40 -8.06 2.83
C LYS A 24 11.72 -9.41 3.11
N GLN A 25 12.48 -10.42 3.49
CA GLN A 25 11.92 -11.73 3.87
C GLN A 25 11.04 -11.64 5.13
N ASN A 26 11.46 -10.86 6.13
CA ASN A 26 10.72 -10.64 7.37
C ASN A 26 9.44 -9.82 7.18
N ASP A 27 9.46 -8.81 6.31
CA ASP A 27 8.28 -8.03 5.93
C ASP A 27 7.31 -8.83 5.04
N GLY A 28 7.86 -9.71 4.18
CA GLY A 28 7.09 -10.64 3.34
C GLY A 28 6.50 -11.83 4.10
N THR A 29 6.96 -12.10 5.32
CA THR A 29 6.42 -13.16 6.17
C THR A 29 5.01 -12.78 6.60
N HIS A 30 4.02 -13.45 6.01
CA HIS A 30 2.61 -13.18 6.31
C HIS A 30 2.29 -13.50 7.76
N VAL A 31 1.73 -12.50 8.45
CA VAL A 31 1.16 -12.65 9.79
C VAL A 31 -0.25 -13.18 9.60
N ASP A 32 -0.44 -14.48 9.84
CA ASP A 32 -1.76 -15.11 9.71
C ASP A 32 -2.66 -14.70 10.88
N PHE A 33 -3.69 -13.90 10.60
CA PHE A 33 -4.60 -13.41 11.64
C PHE A 33 -5.19 -14.54 12.50
N ASP A 34 -5.55 -15.67 11.88
CA ASP A 34 -6.08 -16.84 12.55
C ASP A 34 -5.09 -17.53 13.49
N LEU A 35 -3.80 -17.57 13.15
CA LEU A 35 -2.76 -18.13 14.03
C LEU A 35 -2.61 -17.27 15.29
N TYR A 36 -2.56 -15.95 15.13
CA TYR A 36 -2.37 -15.04 16.27
C TYR A 36 -3.60 -14.96 17.17
N LEU A 37 -4.81 -15.11 16.63
CA LEU A 37 -6.02 -15.22 17.46
C LEU A 37 -5.93 -16.37 18.47
N GLN A 38 -5.38 -17.52 18.07
CA GLN A 38 -5.28 -18.70 18.94
C GLN A 38 -4.23 -18.52 20.05
N GLU A 39 -3.17 -17.76 19.78
CA GLU A 39 -2.06 -17.57 20.72
C GLU A 39 -2.23 -16.31 21.60
N SER A 40 -3.17 -15.42 21.26
CA SER A 40 -3.40 -14.16 21.97
C SER A 40 -4.19 -14.32 23.27
N THR A 41 -3.94 -13.42 24.22
CA THR A 41 -4.79 -13.30 25.42
C THR A 41 -6.04 -12.46 25.13
N PRO A 42 -7.19 -12.79 25.76
CA PRO A 42 -8.46 -12.09 25.52
C PRO A 42 -8.43 -10.58 25.84
N LEU A 43 -7.69 -10.15 26.87
CA LEU A 43 -7.68 -8.78 27.39
C LEU A 43 -6.42 -8.02 26.98
N GLN A 44 -6.42 -7.45 25.77
CA GLN A 44 -5.32 -6.60 25.27
C GLN A 44 -5.88 -5.35 24.58
N TYR A 45 -6.62 -4.55 25.34
CA TYR A 45 -6.92 -3.19 24.95
C TYR A 45 -5.77 -2.28 25.36
N CYS A 46 -5.21 -1.55 24.41
CA CYS A 46 -4.21 -0.54 24.66
C CYS A 46 -4.89 0.83 24.68
N THR A 47 -4.70 1.55 25.78
CA THR A 47 -5.09 2.96 25.92
C THR A 47 -3.88 3.89 25.82
N ASP A 48 -2.70 3.36 25.47
CA ASP A 48 -1.47 4.17 25.36
C ASP A 48 -1.49 5.12 24.16
N ASN A 49 -2.37 4.85 23.19
CA ASN A 49 -2.71 5.80 22.14
C ASN A 49 -4.15 6.32 22.34
N GLU A 50 -4.30 7.36 23.15
CA GLU A 50 -5.60 8.00 23.42
C GLU A 50 -6.26 8.56 22.15
N ASN A 51 -5.47 8.90 21.14
CA ASN A 51 -5.92 9.49 19.87
C ASN A 51 -5.88 8.49 18.71
N ALA A 52 -5.93 7.18 18.99
CA ALA A 52 -5.92 6.14 17.96
C ALA A 52 -6.97 6.37 16.86
N PHE A 53 -8.09 6.99 17.24
CA PHE A 53 -9.03 7.60 16.32
C PHE A 53 -9.32 9.03 16.75
N TYR A 54 -9.59 9.91 15.79
CA TYR A 54 -10.00 11.28 16.07
C TYR A 54 -11.10 11.72 15.10
N LYS A 55 -12.02 12.54 15.61
CA LYS A 55 -13.10 13.13 14.80
C LYS A 55 -12.49 14.16 13.85
N SER A 56 -12.49 13.85 12.56
CA SER A 56 -11.83 14.66 11.53
C SER A 56 -12.75 15.71 10.91
N ALA A 57 -14.03 15.39 10.74
CA ALA A 57 -15.02 16.32 10.17
C ALA A 57 -16.46 15.96 10.55
N HIS A 58 -17.33 16.96 10.47
CA HIS A 58 -18.78 16.79 10.46
C HIS A 58 -19.31 17.34 9.13
N VAL A 59 -20.10 16.56 8.40
CA VAL A 59 -20.73 16.98 7.17
C VAL A 59 -22.24 17.05 7.41
N ASP A 60 -22.76 18.27 7.41
CA ASP A 60 -24.19 18.52 7.56
C ASP A 60 -24.95 18.03 6.32
N PHE A 61 -26.21 17.61 6.52
CA PHE A 61 -27.07 17.28 5.39
C PHE A 61 -27.36 18.51 4.53
N PRO A 62 -27.52 18.35 3.21
CA PRO A 62 -28.11 19.37 2.36
C PRO A 62 -29.47 19.80 2.90
N GLU A 63 -29.82 21.08 2.72
CA GLU A 63 -31.07 21.68 3.22
C GLU A 63 -32.31 20.86 2.81
N GLU A 64 -32.31 20.30 1.60
CA GLU A 64 -33.41 19.46 1.12
C GLU A 64 -33.64 18.22 1.99
N ILE A 65 -32.57 17.50 2.37
CA ILE A 65 -32.63 16.30 3.22
C ILE A 65 -32.91 16.72 4.67
N ALA A 66 -32.23 17.74 5.18
CA ALA A 66 -32.42 18.25 6.53
C ALA A 66 -33.89 18.64 6.79
N ARG A 67 -34.51 19.34 5.85
CA ARG A 67 -35.94 19.70 5.92
C ARG A 67 -36.87 18.49 5.95
N GLN A 68 -36.50 17.34 5.36
CA GLN A 68 -37.31 16.11 5.49
C GLN A 68 -37.18 15.50 6.88
N ILE A 69 -35.98 15.54 7.47
CA ILE A 69 -35.67 14.98 8.80
C ILE A 69 -36.33 15.81 9.92
N GLU A 70 -36.37 17.13 9.77
CA GLU A 70 -36.92 18.04 10.78
C GLU A 70 -38.45 18.07 10.82
N GLN A 71 -39.12 17.61 9.76
CA GLN A 71 -40.58 17.65 9.70
C GLN A 71 -41.21 16.72 10.75
N PRO A 72 -42.09 17.26 11.62
CA PRO A 72 -42.73 16.46 12.66
C PRO A 72 -43.74 15.47 12.08
N ARG A 73 -43.91 14.32 12.76
CA ARG A 73 -44.99 13.31 12.58
C ARG A 73 -44.90 12.37 11.36
N SER A 74 -43.71 12.11 10.83
CA SER A 74 -43.55 11.06 9.81
C SER A 74 -42.26 10.29 10.01
N ASP A 75 -42.37 8.97 10.04
CA ASP A 75 -41.21 8.09 10.07
C ASP A 75 -40.44 8.20 8.75
N TYR A 76 -39.12 8.14 8.85
CA TYR A 76 -38.20 8.11 7.72
C TYR A 76 -37.13 7.06 7.98
N ASN A 77 -36.63 6.47 6.90
CA ASN A 77 -35.50 5.55 6.95
C ASN A 77 -34.27 6.21 6.33
N LEU A 78 -33.10 5.90 6.89
CA LEU A 78 -31.84 6.54 6.57
C LEU A 78 -30.72 5.51 6.61
N GLY A 79 -29.81 5.54 5.64
CA GLY A 79 -28.67 4.64 5.60
C GLY A 79 -27.60 5.04 4.58
N PHE A 80 -26.53 4.25 4.52
CA PHE A 80 -25.46 4.41 3.54
C PHE A 80 -25.60 3.43 2.36
N LEU A 81 -25.30 3.89 1.15
CA LEU A 81 -24.99 3.06 -0.01
C LEU A 81 -23.46 3.00 -0.17
N LYS A 82 -22.86 2.06 0.56
CA LYS A 82 -21.40 1.99 0.78
C LYS A 82 -20.59 1.95 -0.52
N ALA A 83 -21.04 1.17 -1.50
CA ALA A 83 -20.32 0.96 -2.76
C ALA A 83 -20.15 2.23 -3.61
N ILE A 84 -20.99 3.24 -3.40
CA ILE A 84 -20.99 4.49 -4.17
C ILE A 84 -20.75 5.74 -3.30
N ASN A 85 -20.51 5.60 -1.98
CA ASN A 85 -20.37 6.73 -1.04
C ASN A 85 -21.57 7.70 -1.04
N HIS A 86 -22.79 7.15 -1.03
CA HIS A 86 -24.01 7.96 -0.93
C HIS A 86 -24.75 7.72 0.39
N VAL A 87 -25.46 8.73 0.86
CA VAL A 87 -26.54 8.58 1.85
C VAL A 87 -27.86 8.47 1.12
N TRP A 88 -28.74 7.62 1.64
CA TRP A 88 -30.12 7.53 1.19
C TRP A 88 -31.07 7.89 2.33
N LEU A 89 -32.11 8.67 2.02
CA LEU A 89 -33.25 8.95 2.90
C LEU A 89 -34.53 8.56 2.17
N ALA A 90 -35.31 7.66 2.76
CA ALA A 90 -36.62 7.27 2.26
C ALA A 90 -37.71 7.83 3.18
N ARG A 91 -38.71 8.46 2.58
CA ARG A 91 -39.87 9.00 3.29
C ARG A 91 -41.14 8.83 2.46
N GLY A 92 -42.03 7.97 2.92
CA GLY A 92 -43.20 7.56 2.14
C GLY A 92 -42.72 6.97 0.80
N SER A 93 -43.23 7.48 -0.32
CA SER A 93 -42.86 7.01 -1.65
C SER A 93 -41.67 7.74 -2.29
N SER A 94 -41.06 8.69 -1.58
CA SER A 94 -39.94 9.51 -2.08
C SER A 94 -38.60 9.01 -1.51
N LEU A 95 -37.59 8.91 -2.37
CA LEU A 95 -36.20 8.59 -2.05
C LEU A 95 -35.30 9.77 -2.43
N PHE A 96 -34.41 10.12 -1.52
CA PHE A 96 -33.38 11.13 -1.69
C PHE A 96 -32.01 10.46 -1.58
N LEU A 97 -31.16 10.63 -2.60
CA LEU A 97 -29.79 10.14 -2.62
C LEU A 97 -28.83 11.32 -2.66
N TRP A 98 -27.76 11.26 -1.88
CA TRP A 98 -26.77 12.33 -1.83
C TRP A 98 -25.35 11.79 -1.73
N ASP A 99 -24.49 12.20 -2.65
CA ASP A 99 -23.04 11.93 -2.62
C ASP A 99 -22.38 12.88 -1.61
N PHE A 100 -22.02 12.35 -0.45
CA PHE A 100 -21.36 13.13 0.60
C PHE A 100 -19.86 13.29 0.36
N SER A 101 -19.27 12.56 -0.61
CA SER A 101 -17.85 12.66 -0.93
C SER A 101 -17.52 13.91 -1.76
N LYS A 102 -18.52 14.52 -2.41
CA LYS A 102 -18.37 15.70 -3.28
C LYS A 102 -18.97 16.95 -2.64
N LYS A 103 -18.16 18.01 -2.50
CA LYS A 103 -18.56 19.28 -1.85
C LYS A 103 -19.80 19.96 -2.44
N ASN A 104 -20.10 19.78 -3.74
CA ASN A 104 -21.22 20.41 -4.43
C ASN A 104 -22.19 19.39 -5.05
N SER A 105 -22.31 18.18 -4.48
CA SER A 105 -23.26 17.20 -4.99
C SER A 105 -24.69 17.68 -4.85
N LYS A 106 -25.48 17.53 -5.91
CA LYS A 106 -26.94 17.71 -5.85
C LYS A 106 -27.58 16.49 -5.20
N VAL A 107 -28.72 16.70 -4.56
CA VAL A 107 -29.56 15.61 -4.08
C VAL A 107 -30.32 15.05 -5.28
N PHE A 108 -30.18 13.75 -5.51
CA PHE A 108 -30.95 13.03 -6.52
C PHE A 108 -32.26 12.55 -5.90
N ARG A 109 -33.37 12.71 -6.62
CA ARG A 109 -34.70 12.31 -6.17
C ARG A 109 -35.26 11.21 -7.04
N TYR A 110 -35.84 10.21 -6.39
CA TYR A 110 -36.55 9.11 -7.02
C TYR A 110 -37.89 8.91 -6.31
N ASP A 111 -38.97 8.81 -7.07
CA ASP A 111 -40.31 8.62 -6.52
C ASP A 111 -40.88 7.29 -7.01
N THR A 112 -41.63 6.63 -6.13
CA THR A 112 -42.36 5.39 -6.41
C THR A 112 -43.86 5.59 -6.18
N THR A 113 -44.66 4.58 -6.50
CA THR A 113 -46.11 4.59 -6.24
C THR A 113 -46.46 4.12 -4.83
N GLN A 114 -45.59 3.34 -4.19
CA GLN A 114 -45.80 2.75 -2.86
C GLN A 114 -44.80 3.31 -1.87
N ALA A 115 -45.03 3.12 -0.57
CA ALA A 115 -44.03 3.50 0.43
C ALA A 115 -42.75 2.68 0.25
N ILE A 116 -41.61 3.37 0.26
CA ILE A 116 -40.27 2.80 0.22
C ILE A 116 -39.90 2.40 1.64
N GLU A 117 -39.65 1.12 1.82
CA GLU A 117 -39.37 0.54 3.13
C GLU A 117 -37.87 0.38 3.35
N HIS A 118 -37.11 0.04 2.29
CA HIS A 118 -35.67 -0.18 2.36
C HIS A 118 -35.01 0.13 1.01
N VAL A 119 -33.71 0.48 1.08
CA VAL A 119 -32.88 0.79 -0.10
C VAL A 119 -31.49 0.21 0.13
N ASP A 120 -30.96 -0.45 -0.89
CA ASP A 120 -29.65 -1.07 -0.86
C ASP A 120 -28.99 -1.00 -2.24
N ILE A 121 -27.76 -1.51 -2.36
CA ILE A 121 -27.01 -1.53 -3.61
C ILE A 121 -26.45 -2.93 -3.91
N ALA A 122 -26.85 -3.50 -5.04
CA ALA A 122 -26.27 -4.73 -5.54
C ALA A 122 -25.08 -4.41 -6.43
N THR A 123 -23.88 -4.83 -6.02
CA THR A 123 -22.64 -4.55 -6.75
C THR A 123 -22.22 -5.77 -7.55
N PHE A 124 -22.09 -5.60 -8.86
CA PHE A 124 -21.57 -6.62 -9.78
C PHE A 124 -20.18 -6.20 -10.29
N THR A 125 -19.50 -7.10 -10.99
CA THR A 125 -18.15 -6.86 -11.51
C THR A 125 -18.05 -5.66 -12.45
N THR A 126 -19.11 -5.40 -13.22
CA THR A 126 -19.11 -4.37 -14.27
C THR A 126 -19.91 -3.11 -13.93
N HIS A 127 -20.86 -3.19 -12.98
CA HIS A 127 -21.82 -2.13 -12.70
C HIS A 127 -22.43 -2.29 -11.31
N HIS A 128 -23.19 -1.29 -10.87
CA HIS A 128 -23.99 -1.33 -9.65
C HIS A 128 -25.48 -1.15 -9.98
N GLU A 129 -26.33 -1.88 -9.26
CA GLU A 129 -27.79 -1.78 -9.32
C GLU A 129 -28.30 -1.15 -8.02
N LEU A 130 -29.00 -0.03 -8.13
CA LEU A 130 -29.75 0.55 -7.02
C LEU A 130 -31.00 -0.31 -6.78
N VAL A 131 -31.14 -0.84 -5.58
CA VAL A 131 -32.28 -1.66 -5.18
C VAL A 131 -33.19 -0.85 -4.27
N VAL A 132 -34.43 -0.63 -4.70
CA VAL A 132 -35.46 0.08 -3.92
C VAL A 132 -36.61 -0.89 -3.65
N THR A 133 -36.90 -1.15 -2.38
CA THR A 133 -37.93 -2.12 -1.98
C THR A 133 -39.12 -1.42 -1.37
N THR A 134 -40.31 -1.81 -1.83
CA THR A 134 -41.60 -1.45 -1.24
C THR A 134 -42.24 -2.71 -0.67
N ARG A 135 -43.47 -2.58 -0.14
CA ARG A 135 -44.25 -3.73 0.35
C ARG A 135 -44.46 -4.82 -0.69
N ASN A 136 -44.67 -4.44 -1.94
CA ASN A 136 -45.06 -5.39 -2.99
C ASN A 136 -44.04 -5.48 -4.13
N HIS A 137 -43.03 -4.63 -4.21
CA HIS A 137 -42.12 -4.63 -5.36
C HIS A 137 -40.67 -4.36 -4.95
N ILE A 138 -39.76 -4.99 -5.67
CA ILE A 138 -38.32 -4.71 -5.70
C ILE A 138 -38.02 -4.04 -7.03
N TYR A 139 -37.61 -2.78 -6.99
CA TYR A 139 -37.16 -2.04 -8.17
C TYR A 139 -35.64 -2.07 -8.24
N LEU A 140 -35.10 -2.49 -9.38
CA LEU A 140 -33.66 -2.45 -9.67
C LEU A 140 -33.40 -1.44 -10.76
N HIS A 141 -32.46 -0.54 -10.53
CA HIS A 141 -32.05 0.46 -11.52
C HIS A 141 -30.53 0.45 -11.70
N THR A 142 -30.08 0.23 -12.93
CA THR A 142 -28.65 0.27 -13.24
C THR A 142 -28.14 1.69 -13.12
N ILE A 143 -27.11 1.87 -12.29
CA ILE A 143 -26.42 3.13 -12.13
C ILE A 143 -25.45 3.29 -13.30
N SER A 144 -25.78 4.18 -14.24
CA SER A 144 -24.91 4.47 -15.37
C SER A 144 -23.73 5.34 -14.94
N PRO A 145 -22.49 5.03 -15.32
CA PRO A 145 -21.34 5.89 -15.02
C PRO A 145 -21.42 7.19 -15.84
N GLY A 146 -21.74 8.30 -15.18
CA GLY A 146 -21.74 9.65 -15.74
C GLY A 146 -21.00 10.64 -14.84
N GLN A 147 -20.38 11.67 -15.42
CA GLN A 147 -19.75 12.73 -14.63
C GLN A 147 -20.84 13.49 -13.85
N ASP A 148 -20.73 13.41 -12.53
CA ASP A 148 -21.40 14.20 -11.50
C ASP A 148 -22.85 13.92 -11.10
N ASN A 149 -23.61 13.06 -11.77
CA ASN A 149 -24.96 12.69 -11.30
C ASN A 149 -25.27 11.20 -11.51
N ILE A 150 -25.96 10.58 -10.54
CA ILE A 150 -26.58 9.26 -10.72
C ILE A 150 -27.61 9.37 -11.86
N GLN A 151 -27.40 8.60 -12.92
CA GLN A 151 -28.40 8.40 -13.96
C GLN A 151 -28.89 6.96 -13.88
N LEU A 152 -30.19 6.81 -13.61
CA LEU A 152 -30.86 5.51 -13.59
C LEU A 152 -31.30 5.18 -15.02
N SER A 153 -30.85 4.03 -15.53
CA SER A 153 -31.42 3.47 -16.76
C SER A 153 -32.72 2.71 -16.47
N GLN A 154 -33.46 2.31 -17.51
CA GLN A 154 -34.75 1.62 -17.34
C GLN A 154 -34.62 0.40 -16.42
N GLY A 155 -35.26 0.46 -15.26
CA GLY A 155 -35.18 -0.57 -14.24
C GLY A 155 -36.09 -1.78 -14.44
N VAL A 156 -35.83 -2.83 -13.66
CA VAL A 156 -36.67 -4.03 -13.52
C VAL A 156 -37.52 -3.89 -12.25
N ALA A 157 -38.80 -4.23 -12.33
CA ALA A 157 -39.67 -4.36 -11.18
C ALA A 157 -40.03 -5.84 -10.96
N VAL A 158 -39.76 -6.36 -9.78
CA VAL A 158 -40.07 -7.75 -9.40
C VAL A 158 -41.09 -7.72 -8.27
N ASP A 159 -42.19 -8.46 -8.40
CA ASP A 159 -43.20 -8.58 -7.36
C ASP A 159 -42.60 -9.31 -6.14
N SER A 160 -42.70 -8.68 -4.97
CA SER A 160 -42.23 -9.22 -3.69
C SER A 160 -43.34 -9.91 -2.90
N GLU A 161 -44.55 -9.99 -3.46
CA GLU A 161 -45.66 -10.75 -2.90
C GLU A 161 -46.01 -10.32 -1.45
N GLY A 162 -45.97 -9.01 -1.17
CA GLY A 162 -46.31 -8.46 0.14
C GLY A 162 -45.20 -8.61 1.21
N VAL A 163 -44.04 -9.13 0.84
CA VAL A 163 -42.87 -9.27 1.72
C VAL A 163 -41.89 -8.12 1.46
N VAL A 164 -41.45 -7.46 2.53
CA VAL A 164 -40.46 -6.38 2.44
C VAL A 164 -39.06 -6.97 2.52
N MET A 165 -38.23 -6.69 1.52
CA MET A 165 -36.86 -7.21 1.46
C MET A 165 -35.85 -6.23 2.06
N SER A 166 -34.84 -6.77 2.75
CA SER A 166 -33.75 -6.01 3.36
C SER A 166 -32.46 -6.83 3.44
N ASN A 167 -31.36 -6.18 3.79
CA ASN A 167 -30.07 -6.82 4.09
C ASN A 167 -29.51 -7.62 2.90
N PHE A 168 -29.25 -6.92 1.79
CA PHE A 168 -28.87 -7.55 0.53
C PHE A 168 -27.39 -7.96 0.54
N VAL A 169 -27.11 -9.16 0.04
CA VAL A 169 -25.74 -9.61 -0.24
C VAL A 169 -25.63 -10.07 -1.69
N THR A 170 -24.60 -9.61 -2.39
CA THR A 170 -24.40 -9.86 -3.81
C THR A 170 -23.13 -10.66 -4.03
N ALA A 171 -23.26 -11.84 -4.66
CA ALA A 171 -22.14 -12.58 -5.22
C ALA A 171 -21.81 -11.97 -6.58
N LYS A 172 -20.76 -11.15 -6.64
CA LYS A 172 -20.46 -10.25 -7.76
C LYS A 172 -20.19 -11.02 -9.04
N GLU A 173 -19.35 -12.05 -8.94
CA GLU A 173 -18.94 -12.90 -10.06
C GLU A 173 -20.07 -13.84 -10.49
N LEU A 174 -20.77 -14.43 -9.52
CA LEU A 174 -21.88 -15.36 -9.77
C LEU A 174 -23.18 -14.65 -10.21
N ARG A 175 -23.24 -13.32 -10.08
CA ARG A 175 -24.43 -12.49 -10.33
C ARG A 175 -25.68 -12.94 -9.57
N ARG A 176 -25.50 -13.40 -8.33
CA ARG A 176 -26.60 -13.84 -7.45
C ARG A 176 -26.82 -12.83 -6.35
N VAL A 177 -28.07 -12.58 -6.01
CA VAL A 177 -28.45 -11.62 -4.97
C VAL A 177 -29.34 -12.34 -3.96
N PHE A 178 -28.91 -12.35 -2.69
CA PHE A 178 -29.65 -12.91 -1.57
C PHE A 178 -30.13 -11.79 -0.65
N MET A 179 -31.28 -11.98 -0.03
CA MET A 179 -31.92 -10.98 0.82
C MET A 179 -32.79 -11.62 1.89
N LYS A 180 -33.09 -10.83 2.91
CA LYS A 180 -33.95 -11.20 4.03
C LYS A 180 -35.34 -10.59 3.85
N GLY A 181 -36.39 -11.40 3.97
CA GLY A 181 -37.78 -10.93 4.07
C GLY A 181 -38.16 -10.50 5.50
N ASP A 182 -39.09 -9.56 5.63
CA ASP A 182 -39.69 -9.19 6.93
C ASP A 182 -40.55 -10.30 7.55
N ASP A 183 -40.94 -11.29 6.73
CA ASP A 183 -41.53 -12.57 7.13
C ASP A 183 -40.52 -13.54 7.78
N GLY A 184 -39.24 -13.18 7.82
CA GLY A 184 -38.16 -13.95 8.42
C GLY A 184 -37.48 -14.96 7.50
N HIS A 185 -37.90 -15.09 6.24
CA HIS A 185 -37.32 -16.05 5.29
C HIS A 185 -36.12 -15.50 4.53
N LEU A 186 -35.31 -16.41 3.95
CA LEU A 186 -34.26 -16.08 2.99
C LEU A 186 -34.84 -16.14 1.57
N TYR A 187 -34.54 -15.12 0.78
CA TYR A 187 -34.91 -15.02 -0.62
C TYR A 187 -33.69 -14.89 -1.52
N GLU A 188 -33.82 -15.43 -2.73
CA GLU A 188 -32.89 -15.22 -3.84
C GLU A 188 -33.62 -14.50 -4.98
N LEU A 189 -32.99 -13.45 -5.50
CA LEU A 189 -33.46 -12.72 -6.66
C LEU A 189 -32.71 -13.22 -7.89
N HIS A 190 -33.45 -13.87 -8.79
CA HIS A 190 -32.93 -14.32 -10.07
C HIS A 190 -33.14 -13.21 -11.10
N LEU A 191 -32.03 -12.74 -11.68
CA LEU A 191 -32.05 -11.72 -12.72
C LEU A 191 -31.74 -12.34 -14.08
N VAL A 192 -32.51 -11.94 -15.09
CA VAL A 192 -32.27 -12.26 -16.49
C VAL A 192 -31.49 -11.12 -17.12
N TRP A 193 -30.30 -11.43 -17.60
CA TRP A 193 -29.33 -10.44 -18.08
C TRP A 193 -29.34 -10.33 -19.60
N THR A 194 -29.23 -9.10 -20.12
CA THR A 194 -28.95 -8.81 -21.54
C THR A 194 -28.01 -7.61 -21.60
N ASP A 195 -26.89 -7.75 -22.30
CA ASP A 195 -25.86 -6.69 -22.41
C ASP A 195 -25.43 -6.10 -21.06
N ASN A 196 -25.23 -6.98 -20.05
CA ASN A 196 -24.90 -6.61 -18.67
C ASN A 196 -25.92 -5.72 -17.94
N THR A 197 -27.15 -5.61 -18.44
CA THR A 197 -28.27 -4.97 -17.75
C THR A 197 -29.35 -5.99 -17.42
N PRO A 198 -29.98 -5.91 -16.24
CA PRO A 198 -31.11 -6.76 -15.92
C PRO A 198 -32.32 -6.34 -16.76
N LYS A 199 -33.01 -7.29 -17.39
CA LYS A 199 -34.24 -7.05 -18.18
C LYS A 199 -35.50 -7.61 -17.54
N ASN A 200 -35.35 -8.66 -16.77
CA ASN A 200 -36.44 -9.29 -16.03
C ASN A 200 -35.89 -9.91 -14.74
N GLY A 201 -36.78 -10.23 -13.80
CA GLY A 201 -36.39 -10.93 -12.59
C GLY A 201 -37.52 -11.73 -11.98
N SER A 202 -37.16 -12.67 -11.12
CA SER A 202 -38.10 -13.47 -10.35
C SER A 202 -37.54 -13.73 -8.97
N LEU A 203 -38.41 -13.82 -7.97
CA LEU A 203 -38.04 -14.01 -6.58
C LEU A 203 -38.31 -15.46 -6.16
N SER A 204 -37.36 -16.07 -5.44
CA SER A 204 -37.50 -17.43 -4.90
C SER A 204 -37.25 -17.46 -3.40
N CYS A 205 -38.20 -17.99 -2.63
CA CYS A 205 -38.04 -18.23 -1.19
C CYS A 205 -37.24 -19.51 -0.96
N LEU A 206 -36.04 -19.40 -0.40
CA LEU A 206 -35.11 -20.51 -0.25
C LEU A 206 -35.36 -21.35 1.00
N THR A 207 -35.79 -20.73 2.11
CA THR A 207 -36.02 -21.43 3.39
C THR A 207 -37.42 -22.03 3.54
N MET A 208 -38.32 -21.78 2.59
CA MET A 208 -39.63 -22.43 2.55
C MET A 208 -39.54 -23.78 1.83
N ASN A 209 -40.29 -24.77 2.32
CA ASN A 209 -40.39 -26.08 1.71
C ASN A 209 -40.78 -25.95 0.21
N PRO A 210 -40.03 -26.56 -0.73
CA PRO A 210 -40.29 -26.45 -2.17
C PRO A 210 -41.73 -26.76 -2.58
N ILE A 211 -42.43 -27.65 -1.87
CA ILE A 211 -43.82 -28.02 -2.16
C ILE A 211 -44.79 -26.88 -1.80
N LEU A 212 -44.48 -26.10 -0.76
CA LEU A 212 -45.30 -24.96 -0.31
C LEU A 212 -45.11 -23.71 -1.19
N ARG A 213 -44.09 -23.69 -2.07
CA ARG A 213 -43.83 -22.57 -3.00
C ARG A 213 -44.96 -22.32 -4.02
N TYR A 214 -45.82 -23.32 -4.25
CA TYR A 214 -46.93 -23.23 -5.19
C TYR A 214 -48.28 -22.91 -4.53
N LEU A 215 -48.31 -22.68 -3.21
CA LEU A 215 -49.52 -22.32 -2.47
C LEU A 215 -49.66 -20.80 -2.31
N THR A 216 -50.91 -20.33 -2.20
CA THR A 216 -51.22 -18.91 -1.97
C THR A 216 -50.69 -18.42 -0.61
N MET A 217 -50.43 -17.11 -0.49
CA MET A 217 -49.78 -16.49 0.69
C MET A 217 -50.39 -16.86 2.05
N PHE A 218 -51.69 -17.17 2.11
CA PHE A 218 -52.38 -17.55 3.36
C PHE A 218 -51.85 -18.84 4.01
N PHE A 219 -51.01 -19.62 3.30
CA PHE A 219 -50.41 -20.86 3.79
C PHE A 219 -48.89 -20.75 4.08
N LYS A 220 -48.27 -19.58 3.88
CA LYS A 220 -46.85 -19.38 4.20
C LYS A 220 -46.70 -19.16 5.71
N SER A 221 -46.28 -20.18 6.45
CA SER A 221 -45.97 -20.08 7.88
C SER A 221 -44.61 -19.42 8.08
N PRO A 222 -44.44 -18.52 9.08
CA PRO A 222 -43.12 -17.98 9.41
C PRO A 222 -42.15 -19.13 9.76
N PRO A 223 -40.84 -18.95 9.50
CA PRO A 223 -39.87 -19.97 9.82
C PRO A 223 -39.73 -20.13 11.34
N VAL A 224 -39.31 -21.32 11.78
CA VAL A 224 -39.08 -21.62 13.21
C VAL A 224 -38.10 -20.64 13.85
N ALA A 225 -37.08 -20.22 13.10
CA ALA A 225 -36.18 -19.14 13.46
C ALA A 225 -36.01 -18.22 12.25
N SER A 226 -36.24 -16.91 12.45
CA SER A 226 -36.17 -15.93 11.38
C SER A 226 -34.74 -15.53 11.10
N VAL A 227 -34.42 -15.26 9.84
CA VAL A 227 -33.12 -14.72 9.44
C VAL A 227 -32.96 -13.32 10.05
N LYS A 228 -31.83 -13.05 10.70
CA LYS A 228 -31.47 -11.77 11.31
C LYS A 228 -30.50 -11.00 10.42
N SER A 229 -29.40 -11.65 10.01
CA SER A 229 -28.40 -11.05 9.10
C SER A 229 -27.75 -12.06 8.16
N LEU A 230 -27.21 -11.55 7.06
CA LEU A 230 -26.57 -12.34 6.00
C LEU A 230 -25.13 -11.86 5.79
N VAL A 231 -24.20 -12.80 5.60
CA VAL A 231 -22.81 -12.53 5.23
C VAL A 231 -22.39 -13.51 4.14
N LEU A 232 -21.73 -12.99 3.11
CA LEU A 232 -21.28 -13.76 1.96
C LEU A 232 -19.75 -13.86 1.95
N ASP A 233 -19.24 -15.09 1.85
CA ASP A 233 -17.85 -15.38 1.50
C ASP A 233 -17.80 -15.82 0.04
N GLU A 234 -17.47 -14.89 -0.84
CA GLU A 234 -17.43 -15.11 -2.29
C GLU A 234 -16.28 -16.04 -2.71
N ALA A 235 -15.14 -16.00 -2.00
CA ALA A 235 -14.00 -16.86 -2.30
C ALA A 235 -14.29 -18.33 -1.95
N GLY A 236 -15.02 -18.57 -0.86
CA GLY A 236 -15.47 -19.89 -0.44
C GLY A 236 -16.78 -20.37 -1.09
N GLU A 237 -17.48 -19.49 -1.83
CA GLU A 237 -18.85 -19.71 -2.30
C GLU A 237 -19.82 -20.12 -1.16
N LEU A 238 -19.70 -19.46 0.00
CA LEU A 238 -20.47 -19.74 1.22
C LEU A 238 -21.34 -18.54 1.62
N LEU A 239 -22.59 -18.83 2.00
CA LEU A 239 -23.53 -17.89 2.59
C LEU A 239 -23.76 -18.24 4.06
N TYR A 240 -23.45 -17.31 4.95
CA TYR A 240 -23.69 -17.40 6.38
C TYR A 240 -24.97 -16.63 6.74
N MET A 241 -25.82 -17.25 7.55
CA MET A 241 -27.08 -16.67 8.02
C MET A 241 -27.11 -16.71 9.55
N LEU A 242 -27.20 -15.55 10.18
CA LEU A 242 -27.52 -15.48 11.61
C LEU A 242 -29.04 -15.52 11.77
N LEU A 243 -29.55 -16.38 12.64
CA LEU A 243 -30.97 -16.51 12.93
C LEU A 243 -31.37 -15.87 14.27
N SER A 244 -32.67 -15.67 14.48
CA SER A 244 -33.25 -15.06 15.67
C SER A 244 -33.00 -15.84 16.97
N ASP A 245 -32.73 -17.13 16.86
CA ASP A 245 -32.35 -18.00 17.98
C ASP A 245 -30.84 -18.02 18.25
N SER A 246 -30.09 -17.08 17.67
CA SER A 246 -28.62 -16.98 17.73
C SER A 246 -27.87 -18.16 17.09
N SER A 247 -28.53 -19.02 16.32
CA SER A 247 -27.84 -20.02 15.51
C SER A 247 -27.29 -19.42 14.21
N ILE A 248 -26.15 -19.93 13.75
CA ILE A 248 -25.53 -19.56 12.47
C ILE A 248 -25.67 -20.74 11.51
N HIS A 249 -26.33 -20.50 10.38
CA HIS A 249 -26.52 -21.48 9.33
C HIS A 249 -25.55 -21.20 8.19
N VAL A 250 -24.92 -22.25 7.67
CA VAL A 250 -24.01 -22.17 6.52
C VAL A 250 -24.66 -22.85 5.33
N ALA A 251 -24.70 -22.14 4.20
CA ALA A 251 -25.15 -22.68 2.93
C ALA A 251 -24.07 -22.52 1.87
N GLN A 252 -23.92 -23.52 1.00
CA GLN A 252 -23.08 -23.42 -0.19
C GLN A 252 -23.90 -22.93 -1.37
N ILE A 253 -23.32 -21.99 -2.13
CA ILE A 253 -23.97 -21.28 -3.23
C ILE A 253 -23.29 -21.54 -4.59
N ARG A 254 -22.74 -22.73 -4.78
CA ARG A 254 -21.98 -23.09 -5.99
C ARG A 254 -22.86 -23.10 -7.23
N GLY A 255 -22.39 -22.43 -8.29
CA GLY A 255 -23.14 -22.28 -9.54
C GLY A 255 -24.52 -21.67 -9.29
N THR A 256 -25.57 -22.35 -9.73
CA THR A 256 -26.98 -21.93 -9.55
C THR A 256 -27.66 -22.57 -8.34
N THR A 257 -26.94 -23.38 -7.56
CA THR A 257 -27.53 -24.17 -6.49
C THR A 257 -27.42 -23.48 -5.14
N TYR A 258 -28.40 -23.72 -4.27
CA TYR A 258 -28.36 -23.37 -2.86
C TYR A 258 -28.52 -24.67 -2.08
N SER A 259 -27.58 -24.95 -1.18
CA SER A 259 -27.63 -26.13 -0.32
C SER A 259 -27.31 -25.73 1.12
N LEU A 260 -28.26 -25.96 2.03
CA LEU A 260 -28.04 -25.78 3.46
C LEU A 260 -27.16 -26.93 3.98
N LEU A 261 -26.06 -26.58 4.65
CA LEU A 261 -25.04 -27.55 5.03
C LEU A 261 -25.05 -27.86 6.51
N LYS A 262 -24.81 -26.84 7.36
CA LYS A 262 -24.67 -27.03 8.80
C LYS A 262 -25.24 -25.86 9.60
N ARG A 263 -25.64 -26.17 10.83
CA ARG A 263 -26.10 -25.24 11.85
C ARG A 263 -25.12 -25.25 13.01
N TYR A 264 -24.62 -24.07 13.38
CA TYR A 264 -23.86 -23.82 14.59
C TYR A 264 -24.79 -23.17 15.62
N GLU A 265 -24.89 -23.76 16.80
CA GLU A 265 -25.73 -23.23 17.88
C GLU A 265 -24.91 -22.31 18.78
N SER A 266 -25.45 -21.13 19.06
CA SER A 266 -24.87 -20.14 19.97
C SER A 266 -25.99 -19.43 20.72
N GLN A 267 -25.63 -18.56 21.65
CA GLN A 267 -26.58 -17.76 22.42
C GLN A 267 -26.19 -16.28 22.36
N HIS A 268 -27.19 -15.40 22.41
CA HIS A 268 -27.02 -13.96 22.52
C HIS A 268 -26.14 -13.36 21.41
N LEU A 269 -26.41 -13.69 20.14
CA LEU A 269 -25.73 -13.09 18.99
C LEU A 269 -26.54 -11.96 18.35
N GLU A 270 -25.88 -10.82 18.11
CA GLU A 270 -26.46 -9.64 17.47
C GLU A 270 -26.15 -9.52 15.99
N SER A 271 -24.91 -9.75 15.59
CA SER A 271 -24.49 -9.66 14.19
C SER A 271 -23.34 -10.60 13.86
N ILE A 272 -23.11 -10.81 12.57
CA ILE A 272 -21.98 -11.57 12.04
C ILE A 272 -21.28 -10.77 10.95
N HIS A 273 -19.96 -10.94 10.82
CA HIS A 273 -19.10 -10.23 9.86
C HIS A 273 -18.03 -11.18 9.32
N LEU A 274 -17.64 -11.02 8.05
CA LEU A 274 -16.56 -11.81 7.46
C LEU A 274 -15.19 -11.27 7.91
N VAL A 275 -14.29 -12.19 8.27
CA VAL A 275 -12.88 -11.85 8.55
C VAL A 275 -12.06 -12.08 7.30
N GLN A 276 -11.68 -10.98 6.65
CA GLN A 276 -10.90 -10.98 5.41
C GLN A 276 -9.43 -11.36 5.67
N ASP A 277 -8.72 -11.77 4.61
CA ASP A 277 -7.27 -12.06 4.61
C ASP A 277 -6.81 -13.15 5.60
N THR A 278 -7.68 -14.13 5.87
CA THR A 278 -7.38 -15.32 6.67
C THR A 278 -7.02 -16.51 5.79
N LYS A 279 -6.14 -17.41 6.26
CA LYS A 279 -5.79 -18.64 5.53
C LYS A 279 -6.95 -19.62 5.45
N LYS A 280 -7.77 -19.65 6.50
CA LYS A 280 -8.98 -20.47 6.61
C LYS A 280 -10.18 -19.56 6.79
N PRO A 281 -11.36 -19.88 6.21
CA PRO A 281 -12.55 -19.05 6.33
C PRO A 281 -12.88 -18.76 7.80
N CYS A 282 -12.97 -17.49 8.14
CA CYS A 282 -13.19 -17.02 9.50
C CYS A 282 -14.33 -15.99 9.53
N LEU A 283 -15.22 -16.16 10.50
CA LEU A 283 -16.37 -15.32 10.76
C LEU A 283 -16.21 -14.69 12.14
N MET A 284 -16.55 -13.42 12.29
CA MET A 284 -16.64 -12.75 13.57
C MET A 284 -18.12 -12.54 13.91
N ALA A 285 -18.59 -13.20 14.97
CA ALA A 285 -19.91 -12.96 15.54
C ALA A 285 -19.81 -11.97 16.70
N VAL A 286 -20.74 -11.02 16.78
CA VAL A 286 -20.83 -10.04 17.87
C VAL A 286 -21.98 -10.44 18.78
N ALA A 287 -21.69 -10.65 20.05
CA ALA A 287 -22.68 -10.98 21.06
C ALA A 287 -23.43 -9.74 21.57
N ASN A 288 -24.57 -9.94 22.23
CA ASN A 288 -25.39 -8.86 22.80
C ASN A 288 -24.60 -7.98 23.75
N ASN A 289 -23.65 -8.53 24.52
CA ASN A 289 -22.81 -7.77 25.43
C ASN A 289 -21.66 -7.00 24.75
N GLY A 290 -21.50 -7.13 23.42
CA GLY A 290 -20.43 -6.55 22.63
C GLY A 290 -19.19 -7.44 22.48
N ASP A 291 -19.17 -8.64 23.05
CA ASP A 291 -18.07 -9.59 22.87
C ASP A 291 -17.98 -10.04 21.41
N ARG A 292 -16.76 -10.23 20.91
CA ARG A 292 -16.50 -10.69 19.55
C ARG A 292 -16.00 -12.13 19.59
N LEU A 293 -16.79 -13.04 19.04
CA LEU A 293 -16.49 -14.45 18.91
C LEU A 293 -15.94 -14.70 17.50
N PHE A 294 -14.68 -15.09 17.41
CA PHE A 294 -14.04 -15.49 16.16
C PHE A 294 -14.26 -16.98 15.95
N LEU A 295 -14.93 -17.31 14.85
CA LEU A 295 -15.40 -18.62 14.48
C LEU A 295 -14.69 -19.04 13.20
N GLN A 296 -13.94 -20.14 13.26
CA GLN A 296 -13.26 -20.71 12.09
C GLN A 296 -14.12 -21.80 11.47
N ASN A 297 -14.28 -21.77 10.15
CA ASN A 297 -15.00 -22.79 9.41
C ASN A 297 -14.02 -23.73 8.73
N GLU A 298 -13.77 -24.88 9.35
CA GLU A 298 -12.93 -25.94 8.80
C GLU A 298 -13.79 -27.09 8.28
N SER A 299 -13.76 -27.34 6.97
CA SER A 299 -14.52 -28.44 6.35
C SER A 299 -16.01 -28.41 6.70
N LEU A 300 -16.62 -27.21 6.75
CA LEU A 300 -18.02 -26.99 7.11
C LEU A 300 -18.34 -27.20 8.59
N ASP A 301 -17.33 -27.35 9.44
CA ASP A 301 -17.47 -27.34 10.90
C ASP A 301 -17.05 -25.97 11.45
N ILE A 302 -18.03 -25.23 11.99
CA ILE A 302 -17.77 -23.95 12.64
C ILE A 302 -17.31 -24.23 14.07
N GLN A 303 -16.13 -23.73 14.41
CA GLN A 303 -15.56 -23.84 15.76
C GLN A 303 -15.18 -22.46 16.29
N LEU A 304 -15.46 -22.22 17.57
CA LEU A 304 -14.99 -21.03 18.28
C LEU A 304 -13.49 -21.14 18.55
N ILE A 305 -12.71 -20.21 17.97
CA ILE A 305 -11.25 -20.19 18.13
C ILE A 305 -10.79 -19.17 19.16
N PHE A 306 -11.49 -18.04 19.26
CA PHE A 306 -11.09 -16.94 20.13
C PHE A 306 -12.29 -16.06 20.49
N THR A 307 -12.30 -15.56 21.72
CA THR A 307 -13.27 -14.56 22.17
C THR A 307 -12.53 -13.31 22.63
N ARG A 308 -12.88 -12.18 22.03
CA ARG A 308 -12.41 -10.85 22.43
C ARG A 308 -13.53 -10.15 23.21
N PRO A 309 -13.39 -9.96 24.53
CA PRO A 309 -14.41 -9.29 25.34
C PRO A 309 -14.65 -7.86 24.89
N ALA A 310 -15.85 -7.30 25.06
CA ALA A 310 -16.13 -5.90 24.80
C ALA A 310 -15.18 -4.98 25.60
N PRO A 311 -14.76 -3.82 25.06
CA PRO A 311 -13.91 -2.91 25.79
C PRO A 311 -14.63 -2.33 27.02
N PRO A 312 -13.89 -2.02 28.10
CA PRO A 312 -14.48 -1.50 29.31
C PRO A 312 -14.98 -0.06 29.10
N LEU A 313 -16.29 0.16 29.24
CA LEU A 313 -16.90 1.48 29.14
C LEU A 313 -17.25 2.07 30.52
N PRO A 314 -17.17 3.41 30.69
CA PRO A 314 -17.61 4.06 31.91
C PRO A 314 -19.13 4.00 32.03
N GLY A 315 -19.66 3.39 33.10
CA GLY A 315 -21.09 3.35 33.42
C GLY A 315 -21.51 4.42 34.44
N SER A 316 -22.59 4.15 35.17
CA SER A 316 -23.02 4.98 36.31
C SER A 316 -22.04 4.85 37.48
N ILE A 317 -21.71 5.95 38.17
CA ILE A 317 -20.77 5.97 39.31
C ILE A 317 -21.20 4.97 40.41
N LEU A 318 -22.51 4.79 40.62
CA LEU A 318 -23.06 3.92 41.66
C LEU A 318 -23.36 2.49 41.20
N PHE A 319 -23.56 2.27 39.90
CA PHE A 319 -24.08 1.01 39.35
C PHE A 319 -23.23 0.45 38.19
N ASN A 320 -21.99 0.91 38.02
CA ASN A 320 -21.13 0.56 36.88
C ASN A 320 -20.93 -0.97 36.72
N ASN A 321 -20.89 -1.69 37.84
CA ASN A 321 -20.70 -3.14 37.90
C ASN A 321 -22.02 -3.93 37.87
N LEU A 322 -23.16 -3.24 37.81
CA LEU A 322 -24.51 -3.82 37.89
C LEU A 322 -25.31 -3.64 36.59
N THR A 323 -24.77 -2.91 35.61
CA THR A 323 -25.42 -2.71 34.31
C THR A 323 -24.65 -3.41 33.21
N ASP A 324 -25.33 -4.32 32.53
CA ASP A 324 -24.80 -5.02 31.37
C ASP A 324 -24.60 -4.06 30.18
N GLN A 325 -23.64 -4.40 29.33
CA GLN A 325 -23.45 -3.72 28.05
C GLN A 325 -24.40 -4.32 27.01
N HIS A 326 -24.87 -3.51 26.06
CA HIS A 326 -25.66 -3.97 24.93
C HIS A 326 -25.13 -3.42 23.60
N ALA A 327 -24.92 -4.26 22.60
CA ALA A 327 -24.50 -3.87 21.25
C ALA A 327 -25.72 -3.62 20.35
N ASP A 328 -25.84 -2.42 19.81
CA ASP A 328 -26.99 -2.02 18.99
C ASP A 328 -26.68 -2.06 17.48
N LEU A 329 -25.43 -1.77 17.10
CA LEU A 329 -24.99 -1.71 15.71
C LEU A 329 -23.50 -2.05 15.68
N ALA A 330 -23.09 -2.92 14.77
CA ALA A 330 -21.69 -3.31 14.61
C ALA A 330 -21.25 -3.26 13.15
N TYR A 331 -19.97 -2.97 12.95
CA TYR A 331 -19.29 -2.95 11.68
C TYR A 331 -17.87 -3.49 11.88
N TYR A 332 -17.42 -4.31 10.93
CA TYR A 332 -16.07 -4.82 10.92
C TYR A 332 -15.52 -4.88 9.50
N GLN A 333 -14.29 -4.41 9.33
CA GLN A 333 -13.54 -4.56 8.10
C GLN A 333 -12.05 -4.49 8.41
N GLN A 334 -11.25 -5.43 7.88
CA GLN A 334 -9.77 -5.40 7.93
C GLN A 334 -9.20 -4.97 9.30
N GLY A 335 -9.57 -5.66 10.38
CA GLY A 335 -9.06 -5.38 11.73
C GLY A 335 -9.60 -4.13 12.42
N VAL A 336 -10.44 -3.31 11.77
CA VAL A 336 -11.15 -2.20 12.41
C VAL A 336 -12.57 -2.65 12.76
N PHE A 337 -12.92 -2.49 14.03
CA PHE A 337 -14.24 -2.76 14.56
C PHE A 337 -14.87 -1.45 15.03
N ALA A 338 -16.10 -1.19 14.60
CA ALA A 338 -16.87 -0.03 15.01
C ALA A 338 -18.23 -0.50 15.53
N THR A 339 -18.64 -0.02 16.70
CA THR A 339 -19.90 -0.44 17.30
C THR A 339 -20.55 0.65 18.13
N VAL A 340 -21.87 0.57 18.30
CA VAL A 340 -22.62 1.35 19.28
C VAL A 340 -22.90 0.44 20.47
N LEU A 341 -22.31 0.78 21.62
CA LEU A 341 -22.51 0.07 22.88
C LEU A 341 -23.33 0.93 23.85
N ALA A 342 -24.41 0.37 24.38
CA ALA A 342 -25.15 0.95 25.49
C ALA A 342 -24.64 0.39 26.81
N LYS A 343 -24.44 1.26 27.80
CA LYS A 343 -24.14 0.87 29.19
C LYS A 343 -24.91 1.77 30.15
N SER A 344 -25.70 1.17 31.03
CA SER A 344 -26.71 1.89 31.80
C SER A 344 -27.66 2.67 30.85
N GLU A 345 -27.86 3.98 31.05
CA GLU A 345 -28.68 4.84 30.16
C GLU A 345 -27.86 5.51 29.04
N LYS A 346 -26.54 5.31 29.01
CA LYS A 346 -25.64 6.01 28.08
C LYS A 346 -25.32 5.14 26.88
N LYS A 347 -25.24 5.76 25.70
CA LYS A 347 -24.74 5.12 24.49
C LYS A 347 -23.37 5.66 24.13
N TYR A 348 -22.51 4.78 23.64
CA TYR A 348 -21.15 5.07 23.27
C TYR A 348 -20.90 4.61 21.84
N PHE A 349 -20.20 5.44 21.07
CA PHE A 349 -19.60 5.02 19.83
C PHE A 349 -18.20 4.53 20.13
N VAL A 350 -17.89 3.32 19.70
CA VAL A 350 -16.63 2.63 20.00
C VAL A 350 -15.95 2.26 18.70
N LEU A 351 -14.66 2.55 18.63
CA LEU A 351 -13.77 2.17 17.54
C LEU A 351 -12.59 1.38 18.12
N THR A 352 -12.26 0.26 17.51
CA THR A 352 -11.02 -0.46 17.80
C THR A 352 -10.26 -0.80 16.53
N ASN A 353 -8.93 -0.82 16.62
CA ASN A 353 -8.04 -1.24 15.54
C ASN A 353 -7.08 -2.32 16.05
N THR A 354 -7.13 -3.50 15.46
CA THR A 354 -6.20 -4.60 15.77
C THR A 354 -4.85 -4.39 15.09
N SER A 355 -3.78 -4.61 15.85
CA SER A 355 -2.40 -4.58 15.37
C SER A 355 -1.56 -5.62 16.11
N VAL A 356 -0.41 -6.00 15.56
CA VAL A 356 0.57 -6.83 16.25
C VAL A 356 1.52 -5.95 17.05
N ALA A 357 1.69 -6.28 18.32
CA ALA A 357 2.76 -5.76 19.16
C ALA A 357 3.90 -6.78 19.23
N SER A 358 5.13 -6.31 19.03
CA SER A 358 6.36 -7.10 19.14
C SER A 358 6.98 -6.87 20.52
N VAL A 359 6.61 -7.70 21.49
CA VAL A 359 7.17 -7.62 22.85
C VAL A 359 8.53 -8.33 22.89
N LYS A 360 9.58 -7.64 23.38
CA LYS A 360 10.94 -8.20 23.52
C LYS A 360 10.87 -9.59 24.21
N GLU A 361 11.56 -10.57 23.63
CA GLU A 361 11.71 -11.95 24.16
C GLU A 361 10.42 -12.80 24.24
N SER A 362 9.31 -12.38 23.61
CA SER A 362 8.07 -13.17 23.56
C SER A 362 7.47 -13.22 22.16
N LYS A 363 6.51 -14.13 21.95
CA LYS A 363 5.77 -14.19 20.68
C LYS A 363 4.96 -12.90 20.49
N PRO A 364 4.78 -12.43 19.24
CA PRO A 364 3.98 -11.23 18.98
C PRO A 364 2.53 -11.45 19.41
N VAL A 365 1.86 -10.40 19.89
CA VAL A 365 0.49 -10.51 20.41
C VAL A 365 -0.44 -9.46 19.80
N LEU A 366 -1.72 -9.83 19.62
CA LEU A 366 -2.76 -8.95 19.09
C LEU A 366 -3.23 -7.92 20.11
N VAL A 367 -2.80 -6.69 19.89
CA VAL A 367 -3.21 -5.52 20.66
C VAL A 367 -4.25 -4.73 19.88
N GLU A 368 -5.28 -4.28 20.58
CA GLU A 368 -6.29 -3.40 20.01
C GLU A 368 -6.20 -2.00 20.61
N ASP A 369 -5.94 -1.02 19.76
CA ASP A 369 -6.16 0.38 20.13
C ASP A 369 -7.65 0.63 20.29
N PHE A 370 -8.03 1.32 21.36
CA PHE A 370 -9.41 1.53 21.74
C PHE A 370 -9.73 3.02 21.86
N TYR A 371 -10.77 3.45 21.14
CA TYR A 371 -11.34 4.79 21.23
C TYR A 371 -12.84 4.68 21.52
N TYR A 372 -13.35 5.57 22.37
CA TYR A 372 -14.78 5.70 22.60
C TYR A 372 -15.20 7.15 22.82
N GLU A 373 -16.43 7.46 22.43
CA GLU A 373 -17.08 8.72 22.79
C GLU A 373 -18.54 8.49 23.17
N LYS A 374 -19.06 9.37 24.03
CA LYS A 374 -20.48 9.34 24.38
C LYS A 374 -21.30 9.91 23.23
N LEU A 375 -22.33 9.19 22.82
CA LEU A 375 -23.25 9.62 21.78
C LEU A 375 -24.34 10.52 22.35
N ASP A 376 -24.54 11.67 21.70
CA ASP A 376 -25.69 12.56 21.94
C ASP A 376 -26.90 12.19 21.06
N ASP A 377 -26.65 11.54 19.92
CA ASP A 377 -27.66 11.15 18.94
C ASP A 377 -27.61 9.66 18.62
N LYS A 378 -28.69 9.15 18.04
CA LYS A 378 -28.71 7.82 17.43
C LYS A 378 -27.73 7.77 16.26
N VAL A 379 -27.04 6.64 16.13
CA VAL A 379 -26.29 6.28 14.92
C VAL A 379 -27.13 5.29 14.13
N TRP A 380 -27.40 5.59 12.87
CA TRP A 380 -28.23 4.75 11.98
C TRP A 380 -27.40 3.72 11.23
N SER A 381 -26.21 4.09 10.79
CA SER A 381 -25.35 3.24 9.98
C SER A 381 -23.90 3.64 10.15
N ILE A 382 -23.00 2.67 9.96
CA ILE A 382 -21.55 2.85 9.95
C ILE A 382 -21.01 2.34 8.61
N MET A 383 -20.03 3.05 8.06
CA MET A 383 -19.27 2.60 6.90
C MET A 383 -17.83 3.10 6.97
N GLU A 384 -16.94 2.45 6.23
CA GLU A 384 -15.63 3.01 5.92
C GLU A 384 -15.71 3.86 4.65
N GLY A 385 -15.20 5.09 4.72
CA GLY A 385 -15.16 6.06 3.63
C GLY A 385 -13.89 5.92 2.79
N GLY A 386 -14.01 6.23 1.50
CA GLY A 386 -12.92 6.14 0.52
C GLY A 386 -13.20 5.13 -0.58
N LYS A 387 -12.46 5.18 -1.69
CA LYS A 387 -12.49 4.08 -2.67
C LYS A 387 -11.94 2.86 -1.95
N ALA A 388 -12.73 1.78 -1.86
CA ALA A 388 -12.28 0.49 -1.32
C ALA A 388 -10.98 0.09 -2.03
N ARG A 389 -9.84 0.42 -1.43
CA ARG A 389 -8.56 -0.10 -1.88
C ARG A 389 -8.57 -1.51 -1.32
N HIS A 390 -8.62 -2.49 -2.21
CA HIS A 390 -8.28 -3.87 -1.87
C HIS A 390 -6.78 -3.94 -1.58
N THR A 391 -6.30 -3.17 -0.60
CA THR A 391 -5.01 -3.37 0.02
C THR A 391 -5.22 -4.51 1.00
N ARG A 392 -4.46 -5.60 0.79
CA ARG A 392 -4.34 -6.71 1.73
C ARG A 392 -4.21 -6.16 3.15
N PHE A 393 -5.04 -6.64 4.07
CA PHE A 393 -4.96 -6.25 5.47
C PHE A 393 -3.55 -6.54 6.00
N ASN A 394 -2.90 -5.51 6.56
CA ASN A 394 -1.59 -5.65 7.17
C ASN A 394 -1.70 -5.42 8.67
N MET A 395 -1.38 -6.46 9.44
CA MET A 395 -1.45 -6.43 10.90
C MET A 395 -0.26 -5.69 11.53
N LYS A 396 0.83 -5.48 10.79
CA LYS A 396 1.96 -4.66 11.21
C LYS A 396 1.69 -3.22 10.77
N SER A 397 1.29 -2.37 11.71
CA SER A 397 1.05 -0.94 11.45
C SER A 397 2.26 -0.21 10.87
N THR A 398 3.49 -0.71 11.12
CA THR A 398 4.75 -0.16 10.58
C THR A 398 4.88 -0.31 9.06
N LEU A 399 4.10 -1.21 8.45
CA LEU A 399 4.08 -1.48 7.02
C LEU A 399 2.93 -0.77 6.28
N GLU A 400 2.09 -0.01 6.99
CA GLU A 400 1.05 0.80 6.36
C GLU A 400 1.72 1.87 5.45
N PRO A 401 1.33 2.03 4.17
CA PRO A 401 2.02 2.95 3.28
C PRO A 401 1.75 4.42 3.66
N MET A 402 2.82 5.22 3.77
CA MET A 402 2.72 6.61 4.24
C MET A 402 1.91 7.55 3.34
N ASP A 403 1.90 7.29 2.03
CA ASP A 403 1.20 8.13 1.06
C ASP A 403 -0.30 7.78 0.95
N THR A 404 -0.79 6.87 1.80
CA THR A 404 -2.22 6.53 1.83
C THR A 404 -2.98 7.56 2.66
N SER A 405 -4.17 7.94 2.16
CA SER A 405 -5.09 8.76 2.94
C SER A 405 -5.48 8.02 4.22
N ASP A 406 -5.61 8.76 5.32
CA ASP A 406 -6.09 8.20 6.58
C ASP A 406 -7.34 7.34 6.36
N ARG A 407 -7.31 6.16 6.98
CA ARG A 407 -8.45 5.26 6.98
C ARG A 407 -9.60 5.94 7.73
N GLN A 408 -10.67 6.25 7.01
CA GLN A 408 -11.79 7.03 7.54
C GLN A 408 -13.01 6.16 7.79
N ILE A 409 -13.53 6.18 9.02
CA ILE A 409 -14.81 5.58 9.41
C ILE A 409 -15.86 6.69 9.50
N SER A 410 -17.03 6.45 8.93
CA SER A 410 -18.13 7.41 8.88
C SER A 410 -19.35 6.86 9.63
N ALA A 411 -19.89 7.66 10.54
CA ALA A 411 -21.11 7.36 11.29
C ALA A 411 -22.23 8.29 10.85
N LEU A 412 -23.39 7.71 10.52
CA LEU A 412 -24.58 8.45 10.09
C LEU A 412 -25.46 8.79 11.30
N THR A 413 -25.67 10.08 11.53
CA THR A 413 -26.47 10.60 12.65
C THR A 413 -27.65 11.42 12.15
N LYS A 414 -28.46 11.95 13.07
CA LYS A 414 -29.59 12.84 12.74
C LYS A 414 -29.12 14.18 12.18
N ARG A 415 -27.95 14.64 12.63
CA ARG A 415 -27.39 15.95 12.30
C ARG A 415 -26.54 15.94 11.02
N GLY A 416 -26.18 14.74 10.53
CA GLY A 416 -25.30 14.59 9.38
C GLY A 416 -24.38 13.39 9.54
N ILE A 417 -23.24 13.46 8.87
CA ILE A 417 -22.22 12.42 8.87
C ILE A 417 -21.04 12.88 9.73
N ILE A 418 -20.62 12.04 10.67
CA ILE A 418 -19.38 12.26 11.42
C ILE A 418 -18.30 11.37 10.83
N HIS A 419 -17.16 11.97 10.49
CA HIS A 419 -15.96 11.27 10.06
C HIS A 419 -14.97 11.12 11.22
N TYR A 420 -14.45 9.90 11.36
CA TYR A 420 -13.39 9.53 12.29
C TYR A 420 -12.22 9.00 11.46
N ASN A 421 -11.05 9.58 11.63
CA ASN A 421 -9.85 9.07 10.99
C ASN A 421 -9.07 8.21 11.99
N LYS A 422 -8.55 7.08 11.54
CA LYS A 422 -7.51 6.35 12.26
C LYS A 422 -6.23 7.20 12.25
N GLN A 423 -5.62 7.39 13.40
CA GLN A 423 -4.35 8.11 13.49
C GLN A 423 -3.23 7.28 12.87
N HIS A 424 -2.42 7.93 12.04
CA HIS A 424 -1.25 7.32 11.42
C HIS A 424 -0.13 7.07 12.45
N ILE A 425 0.64 5.99 12.29
CA ILE A 425 1.68 5.61 13.26
C ILE A 425 2.75 6.70 13.47
N THR A 426 3.06 7.47 12.43
CA THR A 426 3.98 8.63 12.53
C THR A 426 3.44 9.73 13.41
N ASP A 427 2.13 9.96 13.39
CA ASP A 427 1.50 11.00 14.21
C ASP A 427 1.46 10.56 15.67
N TYR A 428 1.24 9.26 15.92
CA TYR A 428 1.39 8.68 17.26
C TYR A 428 2.83 8.80 17.78
N PHE A 429 3.82 8.46 16.94
CA PHE A 429 5.24 8.61 17.30
C PHE A 429 5.62 10.07 17.56
N GLN A 430 5.17 10.99 16.72
CA GLN A 430 5.41 12.42 16.89
C GLN A 430 4.81 12.94 18.20
N HIS A 431 3.60 12.51 18.55
CA HIS A 431 3.00 12.85 19.84
C HIS A 431 3.81 12.28 21.01
N ALA A 432 4.29 11.03 20.90
CA ALA A 432 5.14 10.41 21.90
C ALA A 432 6.47 11.17 22.12
N LEU A 433 7.09 11.66 21.04
CA LEU A 433 8.31 12.48 21.09
C LEU A 433 8.09 13.86 21.70
N GLN A 434 6.93 14.46 21.47
CA GLN A 434 6.58 15.80 21.98
C GLN A 434 6.10 15.77 23.44
N SER A 435 5.74 14.60 23.95
CA SER A 435 5.26 14.45 25.32
C SER A 435 6.37 14.76 26.33
N PRO A 436 6.09 15.50 27.41
CA PRO A 436 7.07 15.77 28.46
C PRO A 436 7.44 14.53 29.28
N SER A 437 6.62 13.46 29.22
CA SER A 437 6.89 12.21 29.92
C SER A 437 7.58 11.19 28.98
N PRO A 438 8.77 10.68 29.33
CA PRO A 438 9.49 9.69 28.52
C PRO A 438 8.74 8.34 28.45
N GLU A 439 7.75 8.12 29.31
CA GLU A 439 6.94 6.90 29.32
C GLU A 439 6.21 6.66 27.99
N HIS A 440 5.77 7.70 27.29
CA HIS A 440 5.06 7.55 26.01
C HIS A 440 5.97 6.97 24.93
N LEU A 441 7.21 7.46 24.85
CA LEU A 441 8.21 6.95 23.93
C LEU A 441 8.64 5.52 24.31
N ASN A 442 8.82 5.23 25.60
CA ASN A 442 9.16 3.89 26.06
C ASN A 442 8.05 2.88 25.72
N LYS A 443 6.78 3.22 25.95
CA LYS A 443 5.63 2.38 25.57
C LYS A 443 5.53 2.15 24.08
N PHE A 444 5.81 3.20 23.28
CA PHE A 444 5.88 3.09 21.83
C PHE A 444 6.97 2.09 21.41
N GLU A 445 8.17 2.22 21.97
CA GLU A 445 9.31 1.34 21.67
C GLU A 445 9.08 -0.10 22.16
N GLU A 446 8.47 -0.29 23.32
CA GLU A 446 8.09 -1.61 23.84
C GLU A 446 7.07 -2.32 22.94
N ARG A 447 6.17 -1.56 22.32
CA ARG A 447 5.12 -2.09 21.44
C ARG A 447 5.63 -2.47 20.05
N TYR A 448 6.42 -1.60 19.42
CA TYR A 448 6.84 -1.78 18.02
C TYR A 448 8.27 -2.31 17.88
N GLY A 449 9.10 -2.15 18.90
CA GLY A 449 10.52 -2.49 18.90
C GLY A 449 11.40 -1.32 18.47
N ALA A 450 12.64 -1.31 18.98
CA ALA A 450 13.59 -0.22 18.78
C ALA A 450 13.93 0.04 17.30
N ILE A 451 14.14 -1.03 16.51
CA ILE A 451 14.52 -0.93 15.09
C ILE A 451 13.37 -0.32 14.26
N GLU A 452 12.13 -0.76 14.52
CA GLU A 452 10.94 -0.21 13.86
C GLU A 452 10.71 1.25 14.25
N THR A 453 10.93 1.62 15.52
CA THR A 453 10.91 3.02 15.96
C THR A 453 11.98 3.84 15.23
N GLY A 454 13.18 3.30 15.06
CA GLY A 454 14.25 3.90 14.26
C GLY A 454 13.84 4.10 12.80
N TYR A 455 13.19 3.12 12.18
CA TYR A 455 12.60 3.25 10.85
C TYR A 455 11.57 4.39 10.78
N ILE A 456 10.58 4.41 11.69
CA ILE A 456 9.52 5.42 11.72
C ILE A 456 10.12 6.82 11.89
N ALA A 457 11.16 6.96 12.70
CA ALA A 457 11.87 8.23 12.87
C ALA A 457 12.47 8.72 11.55
N HIS A 458 13.15 7.85 10.79
CA HIS A 458 13.68 8.19 9.46
C HIS A 458 12.56 8.59 8.49
N VAL A 459 11.43 7.88 8.51
CA VAL A 459 10.30 8.24 7.65
C VAL A 459 9.72 9.61 8.01
N LEU A 460 9.49 9.87 9.30
CA LEU A 460 8.95 11.15 9.77
C LEU A 460 9.94 12.30 9.48
N ALA A 461 11.25 12.07 9.63
CA ALA A 461 12.29 13.03 9.31
C ALA A 461 12.33 13.41 7.82
N CYS A 462 12.02 12.47 6.93
CA CYS A 462 11.95 12.71 5.48
C CYS A 462 10.57 13.22 5.01
N SER A 463 9.60 13.40 5.91
CA SER A 463 8.23 13.80 5.58
C SER A 463 8.01 15.31 5.73
N ALA A 464 6.92 15.82 5.16
CA ALA A 464 6.50 17.21 5.36
C ALA A 464 6.15 17.54 6.83
N LYS A 465 5.92 16.53 7.69
CA LYS A 465 5.62 16.68 9.12
C LYS A 465 6.88 16.67 10.00
N GLN A 466 8.07 16.82 9.41
CA GLN A 466 9.34 16.85 10.14
C GLN A 466 9.34 17.85 11.31
N THR A 467 9.93 17.44 12.43
CA THR A 467 10.11 18.29 13.62
C THR A 467 11.55 18.21 14.16
N PRO A 468 12.03 19.21 14.93
CA PRO A 468 13.34 19.12 15.57
C PRO A 468 13.49 17.90 16.50
N TYR A 469 12.40 17.52 17.19
CA TYR A 469 12.39 16.38 18.11
C TYR A 469 12.76 15.06 17.45
N VAL A 470 12.29 14.80 16.21
CA VAL A 470 12.65 13.55 15.51
C VAL A 470 14.11 13.54 15.06
N ILE A 471 14.67 14.71 14.71
CA ILE A 471 16.09 14.82 14.34
C ILE A 471 16.98 14.57 15.56
N ASP A 472 16.63 15.14 16.71
CA ASP A 472 17.37 14.91 17.95
C ASP A 472 17.26 13.44 18.41
N PHE A 473 16.09 12.81 18.21
CA PHE A 473 15.93 11.38 18.43
C PHE A 473 16.86 10.55 17.54
N ILE A 474 16.91 10.80 16.22
CA ILE A 474 17.79 10.07 15.30
C ILE A 474 19.26 10.20 15.71
N ARG A 475 19.70 11.39 16.14
CA ARG A 475 21.08 11.63 16.59
C ARG A 475 21.45 10.83 17.85
N GLN A 476 20.50 10.59 18.74
CA GLN A 476 20.71 9.90 20.02
C GLN A 476 20.36 8.41 19.97
N CYS A 477 19.70 7.96 18.91
CA CYS A 477 19.22 6.59 18.77
C CYS A 477 20.38 5.59 18.68
N THR A 478 20.35 4.56 19.53
CA THR A 478 21.38 3.51 19.57
C THR A 478 21.29 2.53 18.41
N VAL A 479 20.08 2.30 17.87
CA VAL A 479 19.78 1.40 16.73
C VAL A 479 19.57 2.16 15.43
N ARG A 480 20.23 3.32 15.30
CA ARG A 480 20.08 4.23 14.16
C ARG A 480 20.40 3.56 12.82
N GLN A 481 21.49 2.79 12.76
CA GLN A 481 21.94 2.11 11.54
C GLN A 481 20.94 1.04 11.10
N GLU A 482 20.45 0.23 12.04
CA GLU A 482 19.44 -0.79 11.78
C GLU A 482 18.12 -0.17 11.32
N GLY A 483 17.70 0.94 11.96
CA GLY A 483 16.50 1.69 11.56
C GLY A 483 16.62 2.31 10.16
N LEU A 484 17.81 2.84 9.81
CA LEU A 484 18.09 3.36 8.47
C LEU A 484 18.09 2.24 7.43
N LEU A 485 18.74 1.11 7.71
CA LEU A 485 18.76 -0.04 6.80
C LEU A 485 17.35 -0.58 6.57
N LEU A 486 16.49 -0.61 7.58
CA LEU A 486 15.08 -0.99 7.42
C LEU A 486 14.32 0.02 6.56
N TYR A 487 14.54 1.32 6.75
CA TYR A 487 13.99 2.38 5.90
C TYR A 487 14.43 2.23 4.44
N PHE A 488 15.73 2.03 4.22
CA PHE A 488 16.29 1.77 2.91
C PHE A 488 15.66 0.55 2.26
N ALA A 489 15.60 -0.59 2.97
CA ALA A 489 15.05 -1.86 2.48
C ALA A 489 13.61 -1.73 1.97
N ARG A 490 12.75 -1.02 2.72
CA ARG A 490 11.35 -0.78 2.36
C ARG A 490 11.19 0.16 1.17
N ILE A 491 12.09 1.13 1.01
CA ILE A 491 12.09 2.04 -0.15
C ILE A 491 12.50 1.30 -1.42
N VAL A 492 13.56 0.50 -1.36
CA VAL A 492 14.12 -0.16 -2.56
C VAL A 492 13.40 -1.45 -2.93
N GLN A 493 12.37 -1.86 -2.18
CA GLN A 493 11.73 -3.18 -2.28
C GLN A 493 11.38 -3.58 -3.73
N ASP A 494 10.88 -2.63 -4.52
CA ASP A 494 10.37 -2.83 -5.89
C ASP A 494 11.48 -2.92 -6.94
N ILE A 495 12.69 -2.45 -6.62
CA ILE A 495 13.83 -2.42 -7.56
C ILE A 495 14.96 -3.36 -7.14
N TRP A 496 15.06 -3.72 -5.87
CA TRP A 496 16.24 -4.38 -5.29
C TRP A 496 16.58 -5.73 -5.94
N THR A 497 15.55 -6.51 -6.27
CA THR A 497 15.68 -7.87 -6.81
C THR A 497 15.51 -7.96 -8.32
N VAL A 498 15.30 -6.82 -8.98
CA VAL A 498 15.08 -6.74 -10.43
C VAL A 498 16.33 -7.17 -11.18
N ASP A 499 16.16 -8.02 -12.19
CA ASP A 499 17.20 -8.29 -13.17
C ASP A 499 17.32 -7.11 -14.16
N ILE A 500 18.31 -6.23 -13.95
CA ILE A 500 18.49 -5.01 -14.76
C ILE A 500 18.80 -5.28 -16.23
N LYS A 501 19.22 -6.51 -16.58
CA LYS A 501 19.54 -6.88 -17.96
C LYS A 501 18.29 -7.27 -18.73
N ASN A 502 17.45 -8.08 -18.10
CA ASN A 502 16.36 -8.78 -18.77
C ASN A 502 14.99 -8.14 -18.51
N GLU A 503 14.82 -7.46 -17.38
CA GLU A 503 13.55 -6.86 -16.98
C GLU A 503 13.49 -5.37 -17.34
N LYS A 504 12.44 -4.99 -18.09
CA LYS A 504 12.14 -3.58 -18.37
C LYS A 504 11.30 -3.01 -17.24
N VAL A 505 11.96 -2.37 -16.27
CA VAL A 505 11.28 -1.62 -15.21
C VAL A 505 11.02 -0.19 -15.68
N PRO A 506 9.79 0.34 -15.53
CA PRO A 506 9.48 1.72 -15.87
C PRO A 506 10.39 2.72 -15.16
N LYS A 507 10.87 3.74 -15.89
CA LYS A 507 11.78 4.77 -15.37
C LYS A 507 11.20 5.46 -14.13
N GLU A 508 9.90 5.64 -14.10
CA GLU A 508 9.15 6.26 -13.01
C GLU A 508 9.35 5.52 -11.68
N LYS A 509 9.43 4.18 -11.69
CA LYS A 509 9.65 3.40 -10.46
C LYS A 509 11.02 3.70 -9.84
N PHE A 510 12.05 3.80 -10.67
CA PHE A 510 13.39 4.16 -10.19
C PHE A 510 13.44 5.59 -9.67
N LEU A 511 12.79 6.54 -10.36
CA LEU A 511 12.77 7.94 -9.95
C LEU A 511 12.07 8.16 -8.61
N VAL A 512 10.95 7.47 -8.35
CA VAL A 512 10.25 7.53 -7.04
C VAL A 512 11.17 7.06 -5.91
N VAL A 513 11.92 5.97 -6.13
CA VAL A 513 12.91 5.48 -5.15
C VAL A 513 14.02 6.50 -4.94
N GLN A 514 14.58 7.05 -6.03
CA GLN A 514 15.65 8.02 -5.96
C GLN A 514 15.24 9.30 -5.22
N GLU A 515 14.02 9.81 -5.44
CA GLU A 515 13.50 10.99 -4.73
C GLU A 515 13.43 10.76 -3.22
N ARG A 516 12.95 9.60 -2.78
CA ARG A 516 12.87 9.25 -1.35
C ARG A 516 14.25 9.09 -0.70
N LEU A 517 15.20 8.48 -1.41
CA LEU A 517 16.59 8.39 -0.93
C LEU A 517 17.28 9.75 -0.90
N ARG A 518 16.97 10.63 -1.86
CA ARG A 518 17.49 12.01 -1.88
C ARG A 518 17.00 12.81 -0.69
N ALA A 519 15.71 12.72 -0.37
CA ALA A 519 15.16 13.37 0.82
C ALA A 519 15.89 12.92 2.10
N LEU A 520 16.24 11.64 2.23
CA LEU A 520 17.03 11.13 3.34
C LEU A 520 18.44 11.73 3.38
N ALA A 521 19.15 11.73 2.24
CA ALA A 521 20.49 12.30 2.16
C ALA A 521 20.51 13.80 2.50
N ASP A 522 19.53 14.55 1.99
CA ASP A 522 19.38 15.98 2.26
C ASP A 522 19.15 16.24 3.76
N VAL A 523 18.34 15.42 4.43
CA VAL A 523 18.13 15.52 5.90
C VAL A 523 19.43 15.25 6.66
N TYR A 524 20.16 14.20 6.30
CA TYR A 524 21.44 13.88 6.96
C TYR A 524 22.46 15.01 6.81
N GLN A 525 22.55 15.60 5.61
CA GLN A 525 23.44 16.72 5.33
C GLN A 525 22.99 18.01 6.03
N GLN A 526 21.70 18.37 5.93
CA GLN A 526 21.16 19.62 6.48
C GLN A 526 21.31 19.70 8.01
N TYR A 527 21.20 18.55 8.70
CA TYR A 527 21.24 18.48 10.15
C TYR A 527 22.52 17.85 10.69
N ASP A 528 23.59 17.73 9.89
CA ASP A 528 24.88 17.17 10.31
C ASP A 528 24.73 15.86 11.11
N ILE A 529 23.80 14.98 10.67
CA ILE A 529 23.61 13.68 11.32
C ILE A 529 24.83 12.83 10.97
N PRO A 530 25.52 12.20 11.94
CA PRO A 530 26.77 11.49 11.67
C PRO A 530 26.55 10.39 10.61
N ALA A 531 27.09 10.58 9.40
CA ALA A 531 27.01 9.59 8.35
C ALA A 531 27.84 8.36 8.73
N ALA A 532 27.31 7.17 8.46
CA ALA A 532 28.00 5.90 8.63
C ALA A 532 28.05 5.16 7.27
N ASP A 533 28.61 3.95 7.26
CA ASP A 533 28.81 3.14 6.05
C ASP A 533 27.51 2.80 5.31
N ASP A 534 26.37 2.81 6.00
CA ASP A 534 25.04 2.62 5.45
C ASP A 534 24.56 3.80 4.58
N MET A 535 25.02 5.03 4.85
CA MET A 535 24.78 6.17 3.97
C MET A 535 25.55 6.06 2.65
N ASP A 536 26.71 5.40 2.62
CA ASP A 536 27.42 5.10 1.36
C ASP A 536 26.55 4.20 0.45
N LEU A 537 25.83 3.24 1.05
CA LEU A 537 24.86 2.40 0.31
C LEU A 537 23.72 3.24 -0.29
N VAL A 538 23.17 4.19 0.48
CA VAL A 538 22.12 5.11 0.03
C VAL A 538 22.59 5.92 -1.18
N LEU A 539 23.77 6.57 -1.06
CA LEU A 539 24.33 7.41 -2.11
C LEU A 539 24.66 6.59 -3.37
N LYS A 540 25.36 5.46 -3.24
CA LYS A 540 25.67 4.58 -4.38
C LYS A 540 24.41 4.09 -5.09
N THR A 541 23.35 3.76 -4.34
CA THR A 541 22.07 3.35 -4.92
C THR A 541 21.42 4.48 -5.71
N MET A 542 21.39 5.71 -5.17
CA MET A 542 20.87 6.88 -5.88
C MET A 542 21.63 7.16 -7.17
N GLU A 543 22.97 7.13 -7.11
CA GLU A 543 23.82 7.40 -8.26
C GLU A 543 23.72 6.30 -9.31
N PHE A 544 23.55 5.04 -8.90
CA PHE A 544 23.33 3.94 -9.83
C PHE A 544 21.98 4.03 -10.53
N ILE A 545 20.93 4.47 -9.83
CA ILE A 545 19.63 4.80 -10.46
C ILE A 545 19.83 5.89 -11.53
N SER A 546 20.56 6.97 -11.21
CA SER A 546 20.88 8.01 -12.19
C SER A 546 21.55 7.41 -13.42
N LEU A 547 22.55 6.56 -13.23
CA LEU A 547 23.30 5.94 -14.32
C LEU A 547 22.43 5.04 -15.20
N ILE A 548 21.58 4.18 -14.61
CA ILE A 548 20.67 3.31 -15.38
C ILE A 548 19.66 4.14 -16.17
N CYS A 549 19.03 5.14 -15.54
CA CYS A 549 18.08 6.02 -16.20
C CYS A 549 18.72 6.75 -17.40
N PHE A 550 19.96 7.22 -17.22
CA PHE A 550 20.73 7.86 -18.28
C PHE A 550 21.14 6.88 -19.39
N ALA A 551 21.56 5.66 -19.03
CA ALA A 551 21.92 4.62 -20.01
C ALA A 551 20.70 4.17 -20.83
N ASN A 552 19.51 4.15 -20.23
CA ASN A 552 18.23 3.93 -20.93
C ASN A 552 17.96 5.01 -21.97
N ASP A 553 18.23 6.28 -21.65
CA ASP A 553 18.07 7.39 -22.59
C ASP A 553 19.14 7.35 -23.73
N LEU A 554 20.25 6.64 -23.53
CA LEU A 554 21.38 6.48 -24.48
C LEU A 554 21.32 5.22 -25.37
N GLU A 555 20.14 4.60 -25.52
CA GLU A 555 19.94 3.34 -26.29
C GLU A 555 20.47 2.09 -25.54
N TRP A 556 19.95 1.82 -24.33
CA TRP A 556 20.31 0.66 -23.47
C TRP A 556 20.46 -0.67 -24.20
N GLU A 557 19.57 -0.98 -25.13
CA GLU A 557 19.57 -2.24 -25.89
C GLU A 557 20.85 -2.41 -26.71
N GLN A 558 21.38 -1.33 -27.29
CA GLN A 558 22.63 -1.36 -28.04
C GLN A 558 23.84 -1.46 -27.11
N ILE A 559 23.77 -0.84 -25.94
CA ILE A 559 24.81 -0.93 -24.90
C ILE A 559 24.92 -2.39 -24.44
N VAL A 560 23.79 -3.01 -24.05
CA VAL A 560 23.71 -4.40 -23.60
C VAL A 560 24.11 -5.38 -24.70
N ALA A 561 23.72 -5.16 -25.96
CA ALA A 561 24.10 -6.02 -27.08
C ALA A 561 25.61 -6.10 -27.32
N ARG A 562 26.38 -5.12 -26.82
CA ARG A 562 27.85 -5.11 -26.91
C ARG A 562 28.54 -5.79 -25.73
N PHE A 563 27.79 -6.31 -24.78
CA PHE A 563 28.31 -7.21 -23.75
C PHE A 563 28.30 -8.65 -24.29
N ASP A 564 29.48 -9.25 -24.39
CA ASP A 564 29.64 -10.68 -24.70
C ASP A 564 29.22 -11.54 -23.46
N LYS A 565 29.87 -12.69 -23.24
CA LYS A 565 29.70 -13.54 -22.04
C LYS A 565 30.09 -12.86 -20.71
N ASN A 566 30.46 -11.58 -20.71
CA ASN A 566 31.04 -10.85 -19.58
C ASN A 566 30.01 -10.22 -18.62
N TRP A 567 28.71 -10.46 -18.80
CA TRP A 567 27.69 -10.00 -17.87
C TRP A 567 27.58 -10.97 -16.69
N VAL A 568 28.31 -10.69 -15.60
CA VAL A 568 28.49 -11.65 -14.49
C VAL A 568 27.40 -11.55 -13.42
N VAL A 569 26.84 -10.36 -13.19
CA VAL A 569 25.79 -10.11 -12.19
C VAL A 569 24.65 -9.31 -12.83
N SER A 570 23.40 -9.65 -12.53
CA SER A 570 22.24 -8.99 -13.14
C SER A 570 21.21 -8.44 -12.16
N LYS A 571 21.22 -8.89 -10.89
CA LYS A 571 20.31 -8.32 -9.88
C LYS A 571 20.78 -6.92 -9.49
N PHE A 572 19.85 -5.98 -9.37
CA PHE A 572 20.14 -4.60 -8.99
C PHE A 572 21.01 -4.53 -7.71
N SER A 573 20.64 -5.29 -6.67
CA SER A 573 21.39 -5.39 -5.41
C SER A 573 22.86 -5.76 -5.65
N ASP A 574 23.10 -6.86 -6.37
CA ASP A 574 24.45 -7.38 -6.64
C ASP A 574 25.32 -6.37 -7.39
N VAL A 575 24.72 -5.52 -8.22
CA VAL A 575 25.45 -4.50 -8.98
C VAL A 575 25.97 -3.39 -8.08
N VAL A 576 25.19 -2.98 -7.07
CA VAL A 576 25.56 -1.88 -6.16
C VAL A 576 26.45 -2.37 -5.01
N THR A 577 26.29 -3.61 -4.55
CA THR A 577 26.87 -4.10 -3.29
C THR A 577 28.03 -5.08 -3.44
N THR A 578 28.42 -5.44 -4.66
CA THR A 578 29.51 -6.41 -4.91
C THR A 578 30.63 -5.88 -5.80
N VAL A 579 31.83 -6.44 -5.62
CA VAL A 579 33.03 -6.14 -6.45
C VAL A 579 32.75 -6.43 -7.94
N LYS A 580 32.03 -7.51 -8.23
CA LYS A 580 31.64 -7.86 -9.61
C LYS A 580 30.69 -6.81 -10.20
N GLY A 581 29.79 -6.28 -9.38
CA GLY A 581 28.90 -5.18 -9.71
C GLY A 581 29.63 -3.88 -10.02
N ALA A 582 30.58 -3.49 -9.15
CA ALA A 582 31.41 -2.30 -9.38
C ALA A 582 32.22 -2.38 -10.69
N ASN A 583 32.73 -3.57 -11.04
CA ASN A 583 33.37 -3.80 -12.34
C ASN A 583 32.38 -3.69 -13.50
N LEU A 584 31.16 -4.23 -13.34
CA LEU A 584 30.11 -4.12 -14.35
C LEU A 584 29.69 -2.67 -14.61
N ILE A 585 29.58 -1.83 -13.57
CA ILE A 585 29.26 -0.41 -13.70
C ILE A 585 30.28 0.30 -14.60
N GLN A 586 31.58 0.06 -14.37
CA GLN A 586 32.65 0.61 -15.20
C GLN A 586 32.55 0.14 -16.67
N ASP A 587 32.25 -1.14 -16.88
CA ASP A 587 32.02 -1.67 -18.23
C ASP A 587 30.79 -1.03 -18.91
N ILE A 588 29.70 -0.78 -18.17
CA ILE A 588 28.49 -0.10 -18.67
C ILE A 588 28.85 1.29 -19.16
N VAL A 589 29.58 2.07 -18.36
CA VAL A 589 30.05 3.41 -18.73
C VAL A 589 30.92 3.35 -19.99
N TYR A 590 31.92 2.47 -20.00
CA TYR A 590 32.83 2.32 -21.15
C TYR A 590 32.07 1.97 -22.43
N LYS A 591 31.09 1.07 -22.35
CA LYS A 591 30.26 0.64 -23.49
C LYS A 591 29.27 1.73 -23.92
N ALA A 592 28.72 2.49 -22.99
CA ALA A 592 27.88 3.65 -23.28
C ALA A 592 28.66 4.70 -24.08
N ILE A 593 29.88 5.04 -23.67
CA ILE A 593 30.78 5.96 -24.39
C ILE A 593 31.04 5.47 -25.82
N LYS A 594 31.36 4.18 -25.99
CA LYS A 594 31.66 3.61 -27.31
C LYS A 594 30.44 3.55 -28.25
N THR A 595 29.23 3.64 -27.71
CA THR A 595 27.99 3.36 -28.46
C THR A 595 27.19 4.62 -28.73
N SER A 596 27.19 5.57 -27.79
CA SER A 596 26.43 6.81 -27.89
C SER A 596 26.88 7.66 -29.08
N LYS A 597 25.96 7.96 -30.00
CA LYS A 597 26.21 8.91 -31.09
C LYS A 597 26.34 10.35 -30.57
N LEU A 598 25.66 10.67 -29.47
CA LEU A 598 25.70 11.99 -28.83
C LEU A 598 27.06 12.29 -28.20
N ALA A 599 27.68 11.29 -27.57
CA ALA A 599 29.05 11.39 -27.03
C ALA A 599 30.11 11.54 -28.14
N ASN A 600 29.76 11.18 -29.37
CA ASN A 600 30.64 11.20 -30.54
C ASN A 600 30.31 12.35 -31.51
N ALA A 601 29.42 13.27 -31.15
CA ALA A 601 29.03 14.41 -31.97
C ALA A 601 30.04 15.57 -31.85
N SER A 602 30.24 16.32 -32.94
CA SER A 602 31.03 17.56 -32.95
C SER A 602 30.53 18.56 -31.90
N ASN A 603 31.43 19.20 -31.17
CA ASN A 603 31.16 20.19 -30.11
C ASN A 603 30.52 19.69 -28.81
N ASN A 604 30.34 18.38 -28.60
CA ASN A 604 29.85 17.82 -27.33
C ASN A 604 30.90 16.97 -26.62
N TYR A 605 32.08 17.55 -26.45
CA TYR A 605 33.23 16.96 -25.77
C TYR A 605 32.91 16.77 -24.29
N SER A 606 32.67 15.53 -23.85
CA SER A 606 32.39 15.14 -22.45
C SER A 606 30.91 15.11 -22.00
N PHE A 607 29.95 14.81 -22.88
CA PHE A 607 28.53 14.69 -22.50
C PHE A 607 28.30 13.69 -21.36
N ILE A 608 28.76 12.45 -21.54
CA ILE A 608 28.63 11.37 -20.55
C ILE A 608 29.50 11.69 -19.33
N GLY A 609 30.74 12.13 -19.55
CA GLY A 609 31.66 12.47 -18.47
C GLY A 609 31.17 13.61 -17.58
N ASN A 610 30.50 14.62 -18.14
CA ASN A 610 29.86 15.68 -17.36
C ASN A 610 28.69 15.15 -16.55
N PHE A 611 27.86 14.28 -17.13
CA PHE A 611 26.80 13.59 -16.40
C PHE A 611 27.36 12.78 -15.21
N LEU A 612 28.40 11.98 -15.44
CA LEU A 612 29.05 11.17 -14.39
C LEU A 612 29.64 12.04 -13.28
N ASN A 613 30.23 13.18 -13.62
CA ASN A 613 30.80 14.11 -12.65
C ASN A 613 29.73 14.73 -11.75
N SER A 614 28.57 15.04 -12.30
CA SER A 614 27.47 15.62 -11.54
C SER A 614 26.66 14.60 -10.75
N ASN A 615 26.63 13.32 -11.17
CA ASN A 615 25.67 12.34 -10.66
C ASN A 615 26.26 11.00 -10.18
N CYS A 616 27.55 10.71 -10.40
CA CYS A 616 28.13 9.37 -10.18
C CYS A 616 29.50 9.41 -9.47
N SER A 617 29.76 10.45 -8.67
CA SER A 617 31.07 10.65 -8.04
C SER A 617 31.35 9.67 -6.89
N ASN A 618 30.34 9.26 -6.12
CA ASN A 618 30.50 8.27 -5.04
C ASN A 618 30.50 6.82 -5.57
N LEU A 619 29.83 6.57 -6.70
CA LEU A 619 29.70 5.27 -7.32
C LEU A 619 31.00 4.83 -8.00
N LEU A 620 31.64 5.74 -8.75
CA LEU A 620 32.86 5.48 -9.51
C LEU A 620 34.13 6.04 -8.85
N GLY A 621 34.01 7.10 -8.07
CA GLY A 621 35.16 7.89 -7.61
C GLY A 621 35.55 9.00 -8.59
N THR A 622 35.98 10.13 -8.05
CA THR A 622 36.29 11.35 -8.82
C THR A 622 37.37 11.13 -9.89
N GLU A 623 38.44 10.38 -9.56
CA GLU A 623 39.53 10.08 -10.50
C GLU A 623 39.07 9.18 -11.66
N GLN A 624 38.21 8.19 -11.39
CA GLN A 624 37.67 7.33 -12.46
C GLN A 624 36.73 8.11 -13.39
N VAL A 625 35.93 9.03 -12.85
CA VAL A 625 35.09 9.91 -13.68
C VAL A 625 35.94 10.76 -14.62
N ILE A 626 37.04 11.34 -14.13
CA ILE A 626 37.97 12.11 -14.96
C ILE A 626 38.63 11.21 -16.02
N TYR A 627 38.97 9.97 -15.66
CA TYR A 627 39.45 8.99 -16.64
C TYR A 627 38.42 8.74 -17.76
N PHE A 628 37.14 8.52 -17.41
CA PHE A 628 36.09 8.32 -18.40
C PHE A 628 35.83 9.55 -19.26
N LYS A 629 35.96 10.77 -18.73
CA LYS A 629 36.00 12.01 -19.53
C LYS A 629 37.12 11.96 -20.57
N GLY A 630 38.32 11.55 -20.19
CA GLY A 630 39.43 11.37 -21.13
C GLY A 630 39.11 10.34 -22.22
N VAL A 631 38.53 9.20 -21.85
CA VAL A 631 38.13 8.14 -22.79
C VAL A 631 37.06 8.61 -23.78
N GLU A 632 36.05 9.34 -23.31
CA GLU A 632 35.02 9.93 -24.16
C GLU A 632 35.61 10.89 -25.20
N ASN A 633 36.52 11.78 -24.77
CA ASN A 633 37.21 12.69 -25.68
C ASN A 633 38.05 11.96 -26.74
N LEU A 634 38.70 10.84 -26.40
CA LEU A 634 39.39 10.01 -27.39
C LEU A 634 38.45 9.42 -28.44
N TYR A 635 37.26 8.95 -28.02
CA TYR A 635 36.27 8.42 -28.96
C TYR A 635 35.63 9.51 -29.81
N ALA A 636 35.39 10.70 -29.25
CA ALA A 636 34.96 11.87 -30.02
C ALA A 636 36.00 12.22 -31.09
N ALA A 637 37.30 12.26 -30.75
CA ALA A 637 38.39 12.49 -31.71
C ALA A 637 38.48 11.41 -32.80
N GLN A 638 38.18 10.16 -32.47
CA GLN A 638 38.18 9.04 -33.41
C GLN A 638 37.05 9.13 -34.43
N ASN A 639 35.88 9.63 -34.03
CA ASN A 639 34.68 9.66 -34.86
C ASN A 639 34.46 11.01 -35.56
N ASN A 640 35.21 12.06 -35.21
CA ASN A 640 35.07 13.38 -35.83
C ASN A 640 35.89 13.49 -37.12
N THR A 641 35.27 14.03 -38.16
CA THR A 641 35.90 14.29 -39.47
C THR A 641 36.56 15.66 -39.57
N ASP A 642 36.19 16.61 -38.70
CA ASP A 642 36.80 17.94 -38.66
C ASP A 642 38.14 17.92 -37.91
N ALA A 643 39.18 18.50 -38.53
CA ALA A 643 40.53 18.46 -38.01
C ALA A 643 40.74 19.34 -36.76
N ASN A 644 40.02 20.47 -36.66
CA ASN A 644 40.13 21.36 -35.50
C ASN A 644 39.44 20.75 -34.29
N ASP A 645 38.24 20.23 -34.49
CA ASP A 645 37.49 19.51 -33.47
C ASP A 645 38.25 18.28 -32.97
N LYS A 646 38.82 17.49 -33.89
CA LYS A 646 39.67 16.35 -33.55
C LYS A 646 40.85 16.77 -32.68
N LYS A 647 41.55 17.85 -33.07
CA LYS A 647 42.69 18.39 -32.31
C LYS A 647 42.27 18.87 -30.92
N GLN A 648 41.12 19.54 -30.81
CA GLN A 648 40.58 20.02 -29.54
C GLN A 648 40.21 18.85 -28.61
N ALA A 649 39.52 17.82 -29.13
CA ALA A 649 39.17 16.63 -28.37
C ALA A 649 40.42 15.89 -27.84
N LEU A 650 41.47 15.77 -28.65
CA LEU A 650 42.74 15.18 -28.22
C LEU A 650 43.42 16.00 -27.11
N ALA A 651 43.41 17.34 -27.23
CA ALA A 651 43.94 18.24 -26.20
C ALA A 651 43.21 18.09 -24.84
N LEU A 652 41.88 17.96 -24.87
CA LEU A 652 41.08 17.71 -23.67
C LEU A 652 41.36 16.32 -23.08
N ALA A 653 41.45 15.29 -23.93
CA ALA A 653 41.74 13.93 -23.52
C ALA A 653 43.07 13.83 -22.75
N ILE A 654 44.16 14.40 -23.30
CA ILE A 654 45.48 14.36 -22.64
C ILE A 654 45.47 15.13 -21.30
N GLY A 655 44.78 16.27 -21.24
CA GLY A 655 44.61 17.03 -20.00
C GLY A 655 43.97 16.22 -18.89
N HIS A 656 42.89 15.48 -19.21
CA HIS A 656 42.24 14.58 -18.26
C HIS A 656 43.16 13.43 -17.83
N PHE A 657 43.80 12.72 -18.76
CA PHE A 657 44.66 11.58 -18.40
C PHE A 657 45.87 11.97 -17.56
N LYS A 658 46.47 13.15 -17.79
CA LYS A 658 47.55 13.67 -16.95
C LYS A 658 47.12 13.85 -15.49
N SER A 659 45.90 14.33 -15.26
CA SER A 659 45.39 14.53 -13.91
C SER A 659 45.09 13.24 -13.14
N VAL A 660 44.98 12.10 -13.82
CA VAL A 660 44.64 10.80 -13.22
C VAL A 660 45.63 9.69 -13.58
N VAL A 661 46.86 10.07 -13.96
CA VAL A 661 47.87 9.09 -14.37
C VAL A 661 48.27 8.18 -13.19
N GLY A 662 48.14 8.67 -11.95
CA GLY A 662 48.44 7.92 -10.73
C GLY A 662 47.57 6.69 -10.48
N ILE A 663 46.33 6.64 -10.99
CA ILE A 663 45.45 5.46 -10.89
C ILE A 663 45.61 4.48 -12.06
N CYS A 664 46.41 4.83 -13.07
CA CYS A 664 46.59 4.03 -14.27
C CYS A 664 47.84 3.15 -14.16
N ASP A 665 47.66 1.84 -14.32
CA ASP A 665 48.75 0.86 -14.39
C ASP A 665 49.53 0.95 -15.71
N ALA A 666 50.78 0.48 -15.71
CA ALA A 666 51.67 0.56 -16.87
C ALA A 666 51.06 0.01 -18.19
N PRO A 667 50.36 -1.15 -18.20
CA PRO A 667 49.62 -1.63 -19.37
C PRO A 667 48.58 -0.64 -19.92
N ARG A 668 47.84 0.03 -19.04
CA ARG A 668 46.81 1.00 -19.42
C ARG A 668 47.40 2.27 -20.00
N ILE A 669 48.49 2.77 -19.43
CA ILE A 669 49.24 3.91 -19.98
C ILE A 669 49.72 3.61 -21.39
N LYS A 670 50.32 2.43 -21.61
CA LYS A 670 50.76 1.99 -22.95
C LYS A 670 49.60 1.94 -23.93
N ALA A 671 48.46 1.37 -23.53
CA ALA A 671 47.27 1.29 -24.38
C ALA A 671 46.65 2.65 -24.72
N LEU A 672 46.69 3.62 -23.80
CA LEU A 672 46.23 4.98 -24.04
C LEU A 672 47.14 5.72 -25.02
N ALA A 673 48.45 5.68 -24.79
CA ALA A 673 49.41 6.35 -25.65
C ALA A 673 49.44 5.74 -27.07
N GLN A 674 49.30 4.41 -27.22
CA GLN A 674 49.10 3.81 -28.54
C GLN A 674 47.87 4.40 -29.25
N LYS A 675 46.77 4.61 -28.52
CA LYS A 675 45.54 5.17 -29.09
C LYS A 675 45.71 6.62 -29.54
N PHE A 676 46.58 7.40 -28.89
CA PHE A 676 46.98 8.73 -29.39
C PHE A 676 47.81 8.63 -30.67
N CYS A 677 48.76 7.68 -30.76
CA CYS A 677 49.51 7.41 -32.00
C CYS A 677 48.57 7.02 -33.16
N ASP A 678 47.64 6.10 -32.92
CA ASP A 678 46.65 5.64 -33.92
C ASP A 678 45.79 6.81 -34.45
N LEU A 679 45.59 7.85 -33.65
CA LEU A 679 44.85 9.06 -34.03
C LEU A 679 45.74 10.16 -34.63
N GLY A 680 47.06 9.94 -34.71
CA GLY A 680 48.05 10.84 -35.30
C GLY A 680 48.71 11.83 -34.33
N ASP A 681 48.45 11.74 -33.02
CA ASP A 681 48.98 12.64 -31.99
C ASP A 681 50.09 11.99 -31.15
N HIS A 682 51.24 11.78 -31.81
CA HIS A 682 52.43 11.21 -31.20
C HIS A 682 52.99 12.09 -30.07
N HIS A 683 52.76 13.40 -30.09
CA HIS A 683 53.20 14.32 -29.04
C HIS A 683 52.49 14.00 -27.72
N SER A 684 51.15 13.93 -27.74
CA SER A 684 50.37 13.57 -26.55
C SER A 684 50.70 12.17 -26.02
N ALA A 685 51.03 11.22 -26.92
CA ALA A 685 51.46 9.88 -26.53
C ALA A 685 52.77 9.88 -25.71
N VAL A 686 53.77 10.63 -26.17
CA VAL A 686 55.06 10.79 -25.48
C VAL A 686 54.87 11.55 -24.16
N ASP A 687 54.10 12.63 -24.18
CA ASP A 687 53.82 13.47 -23.03
C ASP A 687 53.11 12.68 -21.89
N LEU A 688 52.15 11.81 -22.24
CA LEU A 688 51.50 10.91 -21.28
C LEU A 688 52.50 9.95 -20.62
N ALA A 689 53.41 9.37 -21.41
CA ALA A 689 54.41 8.43 -20.90
C ALA A 689 55.40 9.10 -19.93
N PHE A 690 55.91 10.29 -20.26
CA PHE A 690 56.76 11.07 -19.37
C PHE A 690 56.04 11.50 -18.09
N THR A 691 54.76 11.90 -18.21
CA THR A 691 53.96 12.25 -17.03
C THR A 691 53.81 11.04 -16.11
N SER A 692 53.52 9.85 -16.64
CA SER A 692 53.44 8.61 -15.86
C SER A 692 54.76 8.24 -15.19
N TYR A 693 55.89 8.38 -15.88
CA TYR A 693 57.22 8.18 -15.29
C TYR A 693 57.50 9.15 -14.14
N SER A 694 57.15 10.43 -14.30
CA SER A 694 57.36 11.45 -13.26
C SER A 694 56.57 11.18 -11.97
N GLN A 695 55.46 10.44 -12.06
CA GLN A 695 54.64 10.03 -10.92
C GLN A 695 54.89 8.58 -10.49
N ALA A 696 56.04 8.00 -10.86
CA ALA A 696 56.46 6.64 -10.52
C ALA A 696 55.56 5.50 -11.07
N GLY A 697 54.77 5.75 -12.11
CA GLY A 697 53.92 4.74 -12.76
C GLY A 697 54.67 3.84 -13.76
N LEU A 698 55.67 4.37 -14.46
CA LEU A 698 56.54 3.62 -15.37
C LEU A 698 57.98 3.57 -14.83
N THR A 699 58.69 2.46 -15.09
CA THR A 699 60.14 2.42 -14.87
C THR A 699 60.90 3.10 -16.02
N LEU A 700 62.17 3.47 -15.79
CA LEU A 700 63.00 4.10 -16.83
C LEU A 700 63.12 3.20 -18.08
N ASP A 701 63.38 1.90 -17.88
CA ASP A 701 63.47 0.93 -18.97
C ASP A 701 62.14 0.82 -19.76
N GLN A 702 61.00 0.89 -19.07
CA GLN A 702 59.68 0.85 -19.69
C GLN A 702 59.40 2.12 -20.48
N LEU A 703 59.82 3.29 -19.97
CA LEU A 703 59.70 4.57 -20.65
C LEU A 703 60.56 4.60 -21.92
N GLU A 704 61.84 4.23 -21.82
CA GLU A 704 62.76 4.22 -22.96
C GLU A 704 62.26 3.31 -24.08
N ALA A 705 61.89 2.07 -23.75
CA ALA A 705 61.36 1.12 -24.73
C ALA A 705 60.08 1.64 -25.40
N PHE A 706 59.23 2.32 -24.65
CA PHE A 706 57.95 2.82 -25.16
C PHE A 706 58.10 4.08 -26.02
N VAL A 707 58.90 5.06 -25.59
CA VAL A 707 59.17 6.26 -26.39
C VAL A 707 59.90 5.92 -27.68
N LEU A 708 60.86 4.99 -27.64
CA LEU A 708 61.53 4.48 -28.86
C LEU A 708 60.55 3.82 -29.83
N HIS A 709 59.51 3.14 -29.33
CA HIS A 709 58.47 2.57 -30.18
C HIS A 709 57.62 3.66 -30.85
N ILE A 710 57.18 4.67 -30.09
CA ILE A 710 56.38 5.79 -30.61
C ILE A 710 57.16 6.58 -31.69
N ILE A 711 58.44 6.86 -31.45
CA ILE A 711 59.29 7.58 -32.42
C ILE A 711 59.45 6.78 -33.73
N LYS A 712 59.48 5.44 -33.63
CA LYS A 712 59.57 4.57 -34.82
C LYS A 712 58.26 4.52 -35.61
N GLU A 713 57.10 4.63 -34.94
CA GLU A 713 55.80 4.68 -35.63
C GLU A 713 55.50 6.05 -36.26
N ALA A 714 56.10 7.13 -35.73
CA ALA A 714 55.92 8.49 -36.24
C ALA A 714 56.71 8.81 -37.52
N ASN A 715 57.72 7.99 -37.86
CA ASN A 715 58.54 8.09 -39.08
C ASN A 715 58.05 7.11 -40.14
#